data_AF-A0AAV9S890-F1
#
_entry.id   AF-A0AAV9S890-F1
#
_cell.length_a   1.000
_cell.length_b   1.000
_cell.length_c   1.000
_cell.angle_alpha   90.00
_cell.angle_beta   90.00
_cell.angle_gamma   90.00
#
_symmetry.space_group_name_H-M   'P 1'
#
loop_
_entity.id
_entity.type
_entity.pdbx_description
1 polymer ?
#
loop_
_entity_poly.entity_id
_entity_poly.type
_entity_poly.pdbx_seq_one_letter_code
_entity_poly.pdbx_strand_id
1 'polypeptide(L)'
;DLQLEEYVDLYWRDYPSLISCFTESCIIDQAVIGQMQRPSFLSSAPPCVFNWLSSCLRGEERPPFPYLPGICHRTELLVLSYALYIIGDERATSTNVSKYLFRLSAGHKSCANEPNFRRQSSVKVRFSSEILAELLVDWLSSQGFTLKDLESVPFGVALPIREAIYKCREQPSSNWPEEVCLLIGRQDLTKQAHKMTLAKSKASVGSGFSLVPPSSTEADEEEDGMSDIIHEVTGLIWNQDLRVQEVRRLLQSSRPVRVSVVQLPEVSDHEYIEEKENKLLQLCQRTMALPVGRGLFTLFSYHPVPTEPLPVPKLNLTGRAPPRNTMVDLNSGNIDVPPNMTNWPSFHNGVAAGLKITPASQVDSAWIAYNKPKSPELANEYAGFLMALGLNGHLTKLATLNIHDYLTKGHEMTSIGLLLGVSSAKLGTMDMSITRLLSIHIPALLPPTSTELDVPHNVQVAAVIGIGLVYQGTGHRHNAEVLLSEIGRPPGPEMEYCTDRESYSLAAGLALGMVCLGHGSNLIGMTDLNVPEQLYQYMVGGHRRAQAGANRERHKSPSYQIKEGDTINVDVTCPGATLALAMIYLKTNNRSIADWLKPPDTWFLLDFIKPEFLLLRTLARCIIMWDEILPNTEWVKSNIPQIMRGNFDPSEDINMDTMAQAQDYITAGACMALGLRFAGSANSDAFDCLYEFARTFMKMMSFAGTAAVGAMGYYNLQTCLSMILLAMSMVMAGTGNLKVLQLCRFFHKRTGGEMNYGFHMAHHMALGLLFLGGGRYTVSSSNSAIAALLCALYPHFPAHSTDNRYHLQALRHLAVLAAEPRLLVPVDVDSLKPCYALLEVTYKATKWYNQTTVELMAPTLLPELHLLKQVKVKGPRYWELTLDLSKETQHLKSILIRDGVLYVKLRAGQLPYKDDPQGWKSLLATTANHRNSGVTAFRPEAISTFTSEPALISFAEFFCKTSEGLKSREDSLVLFSAMLYECVTQECPEMLPTYIAIEQAVGALRQGDLQQTFPLWQLRLVVELWDSRMLRGPANKHDTLLTSEFLPVMKNAVDVALDNWLKDHSSVLRSYMRSEVLSGDARAVMLAGFLVYRSIPCFKNPNTHLEGCSSFADLLSRSSHLGIPLRDMLRLVPILLSSASGSQSLLYPLQAFSS
;
A
#
# COMPACT_ATOMS: atom_id res chain seq x y z
N ASP A 1 64.26 23.34 -12.64
CA ASP A 1 65.01 22.46 -13.58
C ASP A 1 64.56 22.56 -15.03
N LEU A 2 63.32 22.21 -15.39
CA LEU A 2 62.84 22.28 -16.79
C LEU A 2 62.50 23.69 -17.33
N GLN A 3 62.73 24.74 -16.54
CA GLN A 3 62.44 26.15 -16.89
C GLN A 3 60.98 26.42 -17.32
N LEU A 4 60.02 25.65 -16.79
CA LEU A 4 58.58 25.83 -17.05
C LEU A 4 57.94 26.77 -16.02
N GLU A 5 58.09 28.08 -16.23
CA GLU A 5 57.65 29.12 -15.27
C GLU A 5 56.14 29.08 -14.98
N GLU A 6 55.29 28.83 -15.97
CA GLU A 6 53.83 28.74 -15.75
C GLU A 6 53.40 27.52 -14.92
N TYR A 7 54.15 26.41 -15.02
CA TYR A 7 53.89 25.23 -14.19
C TYR A 7 54.31 25.51 -12.74
N VAL A 8 55.47 26.16 -12.56
CA VAL A 8 55.94 26.58 -11.23
C VAL A 8 54.97 27.57 -10.60
N ASP A 9 54.48 28.55 -11.35
CA ASP A 9 53.46 29.51 -10.89
C ASP A 9 52.15 28.82 -10.50
N LEU A 10 51.65 27.90 -11.34
CA LEU A 10 50.45 27.12 -11.03
C LEU A 10 50.61 26.34 -9.73
N TYR A 11 51.71 25.61 -9.59
CA TYR A 11 51.95 24.83 -8.37
C TYR A 11 52.11 25.74 -7.15
N TRP A 12 52.76 26.91 -7.29
CA TRP A 12 52.89 27.88 -6.21
C TRP A 12 51.55 28.46 -5.78
N ARG A 13 50.64 28.70 -6.73
CA ARG A 13 49.27 29.13 -6.43
C ARG A 13 48.51 28.08 -5.62
N ASP A 14 48.69 26.80 -5.91
CA ASP A 14 48.00 25.71 -5.20
C ASP A 14 48.65 25.40 -3.84
N TYR A 15 49.99 25.43 -3.78
CA TYR A 15 50.80 25.08 -2.61
C TYR A 15 51.89 26.14 -2.30
N PRO A 16 51.49 27.34 -1.86
CA PRO A 16 52.42 28.47 -1.67
C PRO A 16 53.47 28.21 -0.59
N SER A 17 53.11 27.46 0.46
CA SER A 17 53.97 27.08 1.58
C SER A 17 55.02 26.02 1.23
N LEU A 18 54.73 25.11 0.29
CA LEU A 18 55.67 24.08 -0.14
C LEU A 18 56.72 24.63 -1.12
N ILE A 19 56.30 25.52 -2.03
CA ILE A 19 57.16 25.97 -3.13
C ILE A 19 58.04 27.15 -2.76
N SER A 20 57.65 27.94 -1.76
CA SER A 20 58.51 28.99 -1.20
C SER A 20 59.81 28.44 -0.60
N CYS A 21 59.85 27.15 -0.21
CA CYS A 21 61.02 26.46 0.35
C CYS A 21 62.03 25.94 -0.70
N PHE A 22 61.67 25.87 -1.99
CA PHE A 22 62.57 25.37 -3.03
C PHE A 22 63.35 26.52 -3.68
N THR A 23 64.64 26.66 -3.33
CA THR A 23 65.56 27.67 -3.88
C THR A 23 66.70 27.08 -4.71
N GLU A 24 66.87 25.76 -4.70
CA GLU A 24 67.90 25.06 -5.46
C GLU A 24 67.40 24.71 -6.86
N SER A 25 68.23 24.95 -7.88
CA SER A 25 67.97 24.53 -9.26
C SER A 25 69.11 23.67 -9.76
N CYS A 26 68.80 22.51 -10.33
CA CYS A 26 69.79 21.69 -10.98
C CYS A 26 70.12 22.30 -12.35
N ILE A 27 71.39 22.66 -12.56
CA ILE A 27 71.87 23.19 -13.83
C ILE A 27 71.99 22.01 -14.80
N ILE A 28 71.07 21.95 -15.78
CA ILE A 28 71.12 20.99 -16.88
C ILE A 28 71.74 21.71 -18.09
N ASP A 29 72.76 21.12 -18.71
CA ASP A 29 73.40 21.66 -19.91
C ASP A 29 72.38 21.83 -21.05
N GLN A 30 72.36 23.00 -21.71
CA GLN A 30 71.41 23.33 -22.78
C GLN A 30 71.50 22.36 -23.96
N ALA A 31 72.68 21.78 -24.20
CA ALA A 31 72.87 20.74 -25.22
C ALA A 31 72.07 19.46 -24.92
N VAL A 32 71.91 19.11 -23.64
CA VAL A 32 71.16 17.93 -23.18
C VAL A 32 69.65 18.22 -23.17
N ILE A 33 69.23 19.45 -22.82
CA ILE A 33 67.82 19.88 -22.91
C ILE A 33 67.31 19.78 -24.37
N GLY A 34 68.15 20.10 -25.35
CA GLY A 34 67.83 19.95 -26.77
C GLY A 34 67.70 18.49 -27.26
N GLN A 35 68.30 17.53 -26.54
CA GLN A 35 68.23 16.09 -26.85
C GLN A 35 67.06 15.38 -26.17
N MET A 36 66.42 16.00 -25.18
CA MET A 36 65.26 15.43 -24.49
C MET A 36 64.05 15.37 -25.43
N GLN A 37 63.40 14.21 -25.52
CA GLN A 37 62.13 14.08 -26.25
C GLN A 37 61.03 14.84 -25.51
N ARG A 38 60.66 16.02 -26.01
CA ARG A 38 59.44 16.72 -25.57
C ARG A 38 58.23 16.08 -26.23
N PRO A 39 57.31 15.47 -25.46
CA PRO A 39 56.11 14.89 -26.04
C PRO A 39 55.22 15.98 -26.64
N SER A 40 54.57 15.71 -27.77
CA SER A 40 53.69 16.67 -28.46
C SER A 40 52.47 17.09 -27.63
N PHE A 41 52.15 16.33 -26.58
CA PHE A 41 51.05 16.62 -25.65
C PHE A 41 51.45 17.54 -24.49
N LEU A 42 52.73 17.86 -24.29
CA LEU A 42 53.18 18.77 -23.25
C LEU A 42 53.02 20.22 -23.73
N SER A 43 51.93 20.87 -23.33
CA SER A 43 51.62 22.26 -23.67
C SER A 43 52.47 23.26 -22.91
N SER A 44 52.66 24.46 -23.47
CA SER A 44 53.31 25.57 -22.77
C SER A 44 52.50 26.12 -21.60
N ALA A 45 51.17 25.93 -21.66
CA ALA A 45 50.20 26.28 -20.63
C ALA A 45 49.78 25.04 -19.84
N PRO A 46 49.80 25.05 -18.50
CA PRO A 46 49.51 23.86 -17.71
C PRO A 46 48.02 23.50 -17.73
N PRO A 47 47.64 22.23 -18.00
CA PRO A 47 46.24 21.80 -17.95
C PRO A 47 45.77 21.72 -16.49
N CYS A 48 44.90 22.65 -16.09
CA CYS A 48 44.27 22.67 -14.76
C CYS A 48 42.76 22.43 -14.88
N VAL A 49 42.28 21.35 -14.25
CA VAL A 49 40.86 20.95 -14.27
C VAL A 49 39.99 22.04 -13.65
N PHE A 50 40.37 22.62 -12.50
CA PHE A 50 39.58 23.68 -11.85
C PHE A 50 39.44 24.92 -12.74
N ASN A 51 40.50 25.31 -13.44
CA ASN A 51 40.45 26.44 -14.37
C ASN A 51 39.59 26.11 -15.62
N TRP A 52 39.60 24.86 -16.08
CA TRP A 52 38.72 24.39 -17.15
C TRP A 52 37.24 24.46 -16.72
N LEU A 53 36.91 23.92 -15.53
CA LEU A 53 35.56 23.95 -14.97
C LEU A 53 35.05 25.37 -14.70
N SER A 54 35.88 26.22 -14.10
CA SER A 54 35.59 27.65 -13.87
C SER A 54 35.23 28.38 -15.16
N SER A 55 35.94 28.07 -16.24
CA SER A 55 35.72 28.72 -17.53
C SER A 55 34.50 28.16 -18.25
N CYS A 56 34.22 26.87 -18.07
CA CYS A 56 32.96 26.26 -18.48
C CYS A 56 31.76 26.94 -17.82
N LEU A 57 31.83 27.25 -16.51
CA LEU A 57 30.77 27.97 -15.78
C LEU A 57 30.59 29.41 -16.29
N ARG A 58 31.69 30.07 -16.66
CA ARG A 58 31.69 31.43 -17.24
C ARG A 58 31.24 31.46 -18.71
N GLY A 59 31.12 30.31 -19.37
CA GLY A 59 30.73 30.19 -20.78
C GLY A 59 31.85 30.53 -21.78
N GLU A 60 33.11 30.43 -21.35
CA GLU A 60 34.29 30.64 -22.20
C GLU A 60 34.60 29.38 -23.05
N GLU A 61 34.90 29.54 -24.35
CA GLU A 61 35.34 28.42 -25.21
C GLU A 61 36.78 28.01 -24.86
N ARG A 62 37.02 26.72 -24.56
CA ARG A 62 38.34 26.18 -24.23
C ARG A 62 38.70 24.92 -25.03
N PRO A 63 40.01 24.64 -25.22
CA PRO A 63 40.46 23.42 -25.89
C PRO A 63 40.08 22.16 -25.10
N PRO A 64 40.04 20.98 -25.77
CA PRO A 64 39.75 19.71 -25.13
C PRO A 64 40.78 19.39 -24.03
N PHE A 65 40.30 18.89 -22.89
CA PHE A 65 41.14 18.60 -21.73
C PHE A 65 41.93 17.29 -21.94
N PRO A 66 43.26 17.29 -21.71
CA PRO A 66 44.07 16.09 -21.90
C PRO A 66 43.83 15.07 -20.79
N TYR A 67 43.52 13.82 -21.14
CA TYR A 67 43.29 12.75 -20.15
C TYR A 67 44.04 11.46 -20.48
N LEU A 68 44.50 10.74 -19.45
CA LEU A 68 45.06 9.38 -19.58
C LEU A 68 43.95 8.33 -19.39
N PRO A 69 43.65 7.51 -20.41
CA PRO A 69 42.72 6.39 -20.28
C PRO A 69 43.17 5.39 -19.21
N GLY A 70 42.23 4.95 -18.37
CA GLY A 70 42.47 3.95 -17.32
C GLY A 70 43.04 4.50 -16.00
N ILE A 71 43.53 5.74 -15.96
CA ILE A 71 44.03 6.39 -14.74
C ILE A 71 43.14 7.58 -14.35
N CYS A 72 42.88 8.48 -15.29
CA CYS A 72 42.16 9.74 -15.03
C CYS A 72 40.64 9.62 -15.20
N HIS A 73 40.04 8.50 -14.80
CA HIS A 73 38.61 8.24 -15.03
C HIS A 73 37.71 9.28 -14.33
N ARG A 74 38.08 9.73 -13.12
CA ARG A 74 37.35 10.80 -12.43
C ARG A 74 37.39 12.14 -13.17
N THR A 75 38.52 12.47 -13.79
CA THR A 75 38.64 13.72 -14.57
C THR A 75 37.80 13.66 -15.83
N GLU A 76 37.80 12.52 -16.51
CA GLU A 76 36.91 12.24 -17.65
C GLU A 76 35.43 12.39 -17.25
N LEU A 77 35.02 11.78 -16.13
CA LEU A 77 33.66 11.87 -15.62
C LEU A 77 33.22 13.32 -15.33
N LEU A 78 34.07 14.10 -14.66
CA LEU A 78 33.78 15.48 -14.28
C LEU A 78 33.71 16.45 -15.48
N VAL A 79 34.60 16.29 -16.45
CA VAL A 79 34.61 17.12 -17.67
C VAL A 79 33.33 16.87 -18.48
N LEU A 80 32.95 15.60 -18.63
CA LEU A 80 31.75 15.21 -19.37
C LEU A 80 30.46 15.58 -18.63
N SER A 81 30.41 15.49 -17.30
CA SER A 81 29.24 15.91 -16.51
C SER A 81 28.97 17.41 -16.65
N TYR A 82 30.02 18.24 -16.63
CA TYR A 82 29.91 19.68 -16.87
C TYR A 82 29.51 20.00 -18.32
N ALA A 83 30.04 19.27 -19.30
CA ALA A 83 29.64 19.44 -20.70
C ALA A 83 28.15 19.07 -20.92
N LEU A 84 27.65 18.04 -20.26
CA LEU A 84 26.26 17.62 -20.39
C LEU A 84 25.31 18.59 -19.67
N TYR A 85 25.58 18.95 -18.41
CA TYR A 85 24.64 19.74 -17.59
C TYR A 85 24.78 21.26 -17.72
N ILE A 86 26.00 21.79 -17.85
CA ILE A 86 26.24 23.25 -17.91
C ILE A 86 26.22 23.77 -19.36
N ILE A 87 26.88 23.06 -20.28
CA ILE A 87 26.93 23.43 -21.71
C ILE A 87 25.63 22.98 -22.43
N GLY A 88 25.03 21.87 -22.00
CA GLY A 88 23.77 21.36 -22.55
C GLY A 88 23.94 20.51 -23.82
N ASP A 89 25.07 19.81 -23.96
CA ASP A 89 25.35 18.94 -25.11
C ASP A 89 24.95 17.49 -24.79
N GLU A 90 23.76 17.07 -25.23
CA GLU A 90 23.23 15.70 -25.04
C GLU A 90 24.15 14.61 -25.63
N ARG A 91 24.96 14.97 -26.63
CA ARG A 91 25.88 14.03 -27.30
C ARG A 91 27.30 14.07 -26.72
N ALA A 92 27.54 14.86 -25.67
CA ALA A 92 28.84 14.96 -25.02
C ALA A 92 29.39 13.60 -24.57
N THR A 93 28.50 12.69 -24.16
CA THR A 93 28.85 11.36 -23.62
C THR A 93 28.92 10.26 -24.68
N SER A 94 28.47 10.52 -25.92
CA SER A 94 28.42 9.52 -27.00
C SER A 94 29.29 9.89 -28.20
N THR A 95 28.88 10.88 -29.01
CA THR A 95 29.58 11.24 -30.26
C THR A 95 30.54 12.42 -30.12
N ASN A 96 30.33 13.30 -29.15
CA ASN A 96 31.08 14.56 -29.00
C ASN A 96 32.18 14.49 -27.93
N VAL A 97 32.55 13.30 -27.45
CA VAL A 97 33.58 13.12 -26.41
C VAL A 97 34.91 13.80 -26.82
N SER A 98 35.29 13.68 -28.09
CA SER A 98 36.51 14.27 -28.66
C SER A 98 36.52 15.80 -28.70
N LYS A 99 35.36 16.45 -28.56
CA LYS A 99 35.24 17.92 -28.48
C LYS A 99 35.72 18.46 -27.13
N TYR A 100 35.57 17.68 -26.07
CA TYR A 100 35.87 18.11 -24.69
C TYR A 100 37.07 17.38 -24.08
N LEU A 101 37.42 16.19 -24.58
CA LEU A 101 38.53 15.38 -24.08
C LEU A 101 39.52 15.01 -25.19
N PHE A 102 40.82 15.14 -24.87
CA PHE A 102 41.92 14.75 -25.73
C PHE A 102 42.64 13.53 -25.13
N ARG A 103 42.62 12.39 -25.84
CA ARG A 103 43.16 11.12 -25.37
C ARG A 103 44.70 11.09 -25.45
N LEU A 104 45.36 10.89 -24.32
CA LEU A 104 46.81 10.68 -24.24
C LEU A 104 47.15 9.19 -24.38
N SER A 105 47.91 8.82 -25.41
CA SER A 105 48.43 7.46 -25.61
C SER A 105 49.95 7.42 -25.54
N ALA A 106 50.52 6.49 -24.78
CA ALA A 106 51.96 6.27 -24.74
C ALA A 106 52.48 5.83 -26.13
N GLY A 107 53.46 6.54 -26.69
CA GLY A 107 54.25 6.09 -27.85
C GLY A 107 53.83 6.60 -29.24
N HIS A 108 52.85 7.48 -29.39
CA HIS A 108 52.51 8.06 -30.71
C HIS A 108 53.00 9.51 -30.84
N LYS A 109 53.83 9.78 -31.87
CA LYS A 109 54.00 11.13 -32.42
C LYS A 109 52.66 11.56 -32.99
N SER A 110 52.13 12.72 -32.58
CA SER A 110 50.88 13.26 -33.13
C SER A 110 50.93 13.24 -34.66
N CYS A 111 50.03 12.51 -35.30
CA CYS A 111 49.77 12.67 -36.72
C CYS A 111 49.09 14.03 -36.87
N ALA A 112 49.83 15.02 -37.35
CA ALA A 112 49.26 16.26 -37.86
C ALA A 112 48.47 15.91 -39.14
N ASN A 113 47.23 15.44 -38.99
CA ASN A 113 46.18 15.37 -40.01
C ASN A 113 44.93 14.73 -39.39
N GLU A 114 44.17 15.50 -38.60
CA GLU A 114 42.71 15.37 -38.58
C GLU A 114 42.11 16.73 -38.91
N PRO A 115 41.02 16.77 -39.69
CA PRO A 115 40.60 17.99 -40.37
C PRO A 115 40.03 18.99 -39.37
N ASN A 116 40.32 20.26 -39.63
CA ASN A 116 39.56 21.39 -39.12
C ASN A 116 38.07 21.18 -39.45
N PHE A 117 37.30 20.57 -38.54
CA PHE A 117 35.85 20.59 -38.63
C PHE A 117 35.40 22.04 -38.46
N ARG A 118 34.89 22.59 -39.56
CA ARG A 118 34.24 23.90 -39.60
C ARG A 118 33.26 24.03 -38.43
N ARG A 119 33.47 25.08 -37.64
CA ARG A 119 32.50 25.64 -36.68
C ARG A 119 31.11 25.67 -37.32
N GLN A 120 30.22 24.81 -36.85
CA GLN A 120 28.79 25.05 -36.99
C GLN A 120 28.33 25.76 -35.72
N SER A 121 27.87 26.99 -35.91
CA SER A 121 27.16 27.77 -34.90
C SER A 121 26.03 26.93 -34.32
N SER A 122 26.15 26.51 -33.07
CA SER A 122 25.03 25.92 -32.35
C SER A 122 24.01 27.03 -32.09
N VAL A 123 22.90 26.97 -32.81
CA VAL A 123 21.65 27.64 -32.43
C VAL A 123 21.40 27.29 -30.96
N LYS A 124 21.30 28.29 -30.08
CA LYS A 124 20.86 28.11 -28.68
C LYS A 124 19.42 27.61 -28.70
N VAL A 125 19.23 26.30 -28.82
CA VAL A 125 17.93 25.67 -28.56
C VAL A 125 17.78 25.62 -27.04
N ARG A 126 16.75 26.30 -26.53
CA ARG A 126 16.40 26.27 -25.11
C ARG A 126 15.74 24.92 -24.82
N PHE A 127 16.49 23.99 -24.22
CA PHE A 127 15.95 22.78 -23.63
C PHE A 127 15.57 23.03 -22.17
N SER A 128 14.59 22.29 -21.65
CA SER A 128 14.22 22.32 -20.23
C SER A 128 15.37 21.74 -19.40
N SER A 129 15.69 22.37 -18.27
CA SER A 129 16.82 21.92 -17.42
C SER A 129 16.59 20.55 -16.78
N GLU A 130 15.33 20.10 -16.73
CA GLU A 130 14.88 18.83 -16.16
C GLU A 130 15.40 17.64 -16.97
N ILE A 131 15.24 17.63 -18.30
CA ILE A 131 15.67 16.52 -19.17
C ILE A 131 17.20 16.33 -19.10
N LEU A 132 17.96 17.42 -19.01
CA LEU A 132 19.42 17.38 -18.90
C LEU A 132 19.90 16.83 -17.54
N ALA A 133 19.15 17.11 -16.47
CA ALA A 133 19.45 16.56 -15.16
C ALA A 133 19.23 15.04 -15.14
N GLU A 134 18.11 14.56 -15.70
CA GLU A 134 17.82 13.13 -15.80
C GLU A 134 18.89 12.37 -16.60
N LEU A 135 19.27 12.90 -17.77
CA LEU A 135 20.33 12.32 -18.60
C LEU A 135 21.68 12.27 -17.88
N LEU A 136 22.00 13.28 -17.06
CA LEU A 136 23.24 13.28 -16.28
C LEU A 136 23.26 12.15 -15.26
N VAL A 137 22.18 12.02 -14.47
CA VAL A 137 22.11 11.05 -13.37
C VAL A 137 22.10 9.62 -13.92
N ASP A 138 21.34 9.36 -14.98
CA ASP A 138 21.31 8.05 -15.65
C ASP A 138 22.69 7.68 -16.22
N TRP A 139 23.36 8.64 -16.87
CA TRP A 139 24.71 8.43 -17.37
C TRP A 139 25.72 8.17 -16.24
N LEU A 140 25.70 8.95 -15.15
CA LEU A 140 26.58 8.73 -14.00
C LEU A 140 26.39 7.33 -13.40
N SER A 141 25.13 6.88 -13.28
CA SER A 141 24.83 5.52 -12.83
C SER A 141 25.38 4.47 -13.78
N SER A 142 25.25 4.66 -15.10
CA SER A 142 25.79 3.73 -16.11
C SER A 142 27.32 3.56 -16.04
N GLN A 143 28.04 4.56 -15.51
CA GLN A 143 29.49 4.54 -15.30
C GLN A 143 29.88 3.99 -13.92
N GLY A 144 28.91 3.58 -13.09
CA GLY A 144 29.16 3.07 -11.74
C GLY A 144 29.51 4.15 -10.71
N PHE A 145 29.14 5.41 -10.95
CA PHE A 145 29.40 6.53 -10.03
C PHE A 145 28.39 6.52 -8.87
N THR A 146 28.87 6.34 -7.63
CA THR A 146 28.00 6.22 -6.44
C THR A 146 27.93 7.49 -5.59
N LEU A 147 26.98 7.56 -4.65
CA LEU A 147 26.88 8.67 -3.69
C LEU A 147 28.15 8.82 -2.84
N LYS A 148 28.82 7.71 -2.49
CA LYS A 148 30.12 7.73 -1.79
C LYS A 148 31.23 8.34 -2.65
N ASP A 149 31.19 8.12 -3.96
CA ASP A 149 32.14 8.77 -4.88
C ASP A 149 31.88 10.27 -4.94
N LEU A 150 30.62 10.70 -4.91
CA LEU A 150 30.22 12.11 -4.86
C LEU A 150 30.71 12.81 -3.60
N GLU A 151 30.72 12.14 -2.45
CA GLU A 151 31.32 12.68 -1.21
C GLU A 151 32.83 12.88 -1.31
N SER A 152 33.52 12.09 -2.14
CA SER A 152 34.96 12.25 -2.39
C SER A 152 35.29 13.39 -3.36
N VAL A 153 34.29 13.90 -4.10
CA VAL A 153 34.47 15.03 -5.02
C VAL A 153 34.47 16.33 -4.22
N PRO A 154 35.39 17.27 -4.52
CA PRO A 154 35.42 18.57 -3.84
C PRO A 154 34.10 19.32 -3.95
N PHE A 155 33.65 19.98 -2.88
CA PHE A 155 32.29 20.53 -2.79
C PHE A 155 31.93 21.54 -3.89
N GLY A 156 32.88 22.36 -4.34
CA GLY A 156 32.65 23.32 -5.44
C GLY A 156 32.50 22.65 -6.81
N VAL A 157 33.16 21.51 -7.01
CA VAL A 157 33.05 20.68 -8.22
C VAL A 157 31.82 19.78 -8.17
N ALA A 158 31.45 19.28 -6.99
CA ALA A 158 30.29 18.43 -6.80
C ALA A 158 28.97 19.20 -6.92
N LEU A 159 28.98 20.53 -6.72
CA LEU A 159 27.77 21.35 -6.62
C LEU A 159 26.83 21.24 -7.83
N PRO A 160 27.28 21.32 -9.11
CA PRO A 160 26.39 21.11 -10.25
C PRO A 160 25.80 19.71 -10.33
N ILE A 161 26.55 18.69 -9.93
CA ILE A 161 26.07 17.30 -9.90
C ILE A 161 25.01 17.13 -8.80
N ARG A 162 25.24 17.72 -7.62
CA ARG A 162 24.26 17.77 -6.53
C ARG A 162 22.99 18.53 -6.94
N GLU A 163 23.11 19.61 -7.71
CA GLU A 163 21.97 20.36 -8.26
C GLU A 163 21.14 19.51 -9.23
N ALA A 164 21.79 18.76 -10.10
CA ALA A 164 21.09 17.83 -11.00
C ALA A 164 20.37 16.72 -10.22
N ILE A 165 21.04 16.13 -9.22
CA ILE A 165 20.45 15.11 -8.33
C ILE A 165 19.22 15.67 -7.59
N TYR A 166 19.32 16.88 -7.05
CA TYR A 166 18.23 17.54 -6.33
C TYR A 166 16.99 17.70 -7.23
N LYS A 167 17.17 18.16 -8.48
CA LYS A 167 16.08 18.29 -9.45
C LYS A 167 15.44 16.96 -9.82
N CYS A 168 16.25 15.91 -10.01
CA CYS A 168 15.75 14.57 -10.31
C CYS A 168 14.96 13.94 -9.15
N ARG A 169 15.15 14.44 -7.92
CA ARG A 169 14.50 13.91 -6.71
C ARG A 169 13.02 14.29 -6.61
N GLU A 170 12.64 15.43 -7.17
CA GLU A 170 11.27 15.96 -7.09
C GLU A 170 10.27 15.12 -7.90
N GLN A 171 10.61 14.79 -9.14
CA GLN A 171 9.80 13.93 -10.02
C GLN A 171 10.66 12.85 -10.66
N PRO A 172 10.90 11.71 -9.97
CA PRO A 172 11.60 10.59 -10.57
C PRO A 172 10.72 9.88 -11.60
N SER A 173 11.33 9.42 -12.70
CA SER A 173 10.62 8.60 -13.68
C SER A 173 10.43 7.15 -13.18
N SER A 174 9.34 6.49 -13.57
CA SER A 174 8.99 5.15 -13.07
C SER A 174 9.87 4.00 -13.61
N ASN A 175 10.67 4.27 -14.65
CA ASN A 175 11.47 3.24 -15.35
C ASN A 175 12.94 3.19 -14.90
N TRP A 176 13.33 3.96 -13.88
CA TRP A 176 14.73 4.06 -13.48
C TRP A 176 15.25 2.80 -12.78
N PRO A 177 16.52 2.43 -13.04
CA PRO A 177 17.16 1.32 -12.35
C PRO A 177 17.40 1.67 -10.88
N GLU A 178 17.58 0.63 -10.07
CA GLU A 178 17.81 0.77 -8.63
C GLU A 178 18.98 1.69 -8.28
N GLU A 179 20.05 1.62 -9.07
CA GLU A 179 21.28 2.39 -8.87
C GLU A 179 21.02 3.90 -8.95
N VAL A 180 20.17 4.35 -9.89
CA VAL A 180 19.77 5.76 -10.04
C VAL A 180 18.95 6.22 -8.83
N CYS A 181 18.01 5.39 -8.39
CA CYS A 181 17.18 5.70 -7.22
C CYS A 181 18.00 5.77 -5.92
N LEU A 182 19.04 4.95 -5.77
CA LEU A 182 20.02 5.06 -4.68
C LEU A 182 20.83 6.36 -4.77
N LEU A 183 21.30 6.73 -5.97
CA LEU A 183 22.08 7.95 -6.20
C LEU A 183 21.28 9.22 -5.88
N ILE A 184 19.98 9.23 -6.17
CA ILE A 184 19.08 10.36 -5.87
C ILE A 184 18.66 10.40 -4.39
N GLY A 185 18.85 9.29 -3.67
CA GLY A 185 18.36 9.14 -2.31
C GLY A 185 16.86 8.82 -2.23
N ARG A 186 16.24 8.29 -3.30
CA ARG A 186 14.84 7.82 -3.36
C ARG A 186 14.78 6.28 -3.23
N GLN A 187 15.12 5.80 -2.03
CA GLN A 187 15.12 4.38 -1.68
C GLN A 187 13.72 3.75 -1.59
N ASP A 188 12.66 4.55 -1.62
CA ASP A 188 11.27 4.09 -1.74
C ASP A 188 11.05 3.30 -3.03
N LEU A 189 11.56 3.80 -4.16
CA LEU A 189 11.42 3.16 -5.47
C LEU A 189 12.21 1.84 -5.56
N THR A 190 13.38 1.76 -4.93
CA THR A 190 14.24 0.55 -4.98
C THR A 190 13.68 -0.60 -4.14
N LYS A 191 13.18 -0.27 -2.94
CA LYS A 191 12.56 -1.26 -2.04
C LYS A 191 11.22 -1.76 -2.58
N GLN A 192 10.52 -0.97 -3.39
CA GLN A 192 9.32 -1.44 -4.12
C GLN A 192 9.66 -2.51 -5.17
N ALA A 193 10.84 -2.44 -5.81
CA ALA A 193 11.31 -3.45 -6.76
C ALA A 193 11.79 -4.73 -6.05
N HIS A 194 12.31 -4.62 -4.82
CA HIS A 194 12.67 -5.75 -3.99
C HIS A 194 11.42 -6.43 -3.42
N LYS A 195 11.29 -7.73 -3.67
CA LYS A 195 10.20 -8.55 -3.15
C LYS A 195 10.36 -8.81 -1.64
N MET A 196 10.31 -7.77 -0.80
CA MET A 196 10.37 -7.91 0.65
C MET A 196 8.94 -8.04 1.21
N THR A 197 8.69 -9.15 1.90
CA THR A 197 7.45 -9.38 2.68
C THR A 197 7.69 -8.82 4.09
N LEU A 198 6.67 -8.24 4.73
CA LEU A 198 6.81 -7.65 6.08
C LEU A 198 6.99 -8.72 7.18
N ALA A 199 7.09 -9.99 6.79
CA ALA A 199 7.29 -11.13 7.68
C ALA A 199 8.69 -11.09 8.33
N LYS A 200 8.72 -10.56 9.55
CA LYS A 200 9.78 -10.70 10.57
C LYS A 200 11.19 -10.54 10.01
N SER A 201 11.66 -9.30 9.96
CA SER A 201 13.07 -9.03 10.24
C SER A 201 13.37 -9.49 11.68
N LYS A 202 13.70 -10.77 11.85
CA LYS A 202 14.54 -11.19 12.97
C LYS A 202 15.78 -10.31 12.89
N ALA A 203 16.05 -9.57 13.96
CA ALA A 203 17.29 -8.87 14.17
C ALA A 203 18.46 -9.81 13.86
N SER A 204 19.13 -9.59 12.72
CA SER A 204 20.39 -10.25 12.41
C SER A 204 21.48 -9.58 13.24
N VAL A 205 21.83 -10.25 14.33
CA VAL A 205 23.16 -10.33 14.96
C VAL A 205 24.00 -9.05 14.91
N GLY A 206 24.02 -8.34 16.04
CA GLY A 206 25.04 -7.33 16.35
C GLY A 206 24.60 -6.35 17.43
N SER A 207 25.18 -6.47 18.64
CA SER A 207 24.95 -5.66 19.84
C SER A 207 23.75 -6.04 20.70
N GLY A 208 24.06 -6.67 21.84
CA GLY A 208 23.09 -7.14 22.82
C GLY A 208 22.47 -6.01 23.63
N PHE A 209 21.19 -5.76 23.40
CA PHE A 209 20.24 -5.33 24.42
C PHE A 209 18.89 -5.97 24.09
N SER A 210 18.68 -7.18 24.61
CA SER A 210 17.38 -7.84 24.61
C SER A 210 16.47 -7.08 25.57
N LEU A 211 15.67 -6.16 25.05
CA LEU A 211 14.48 -5.68 25.73
C LEU A 211 13.50 -6.86 25.81
N VAL A 212 13.66 -7.62 26.88
CA VAL A 212 12.64 -8.55 27.39
C VAL A 212 11.32 -7.77 27.41
N PRO A 213 10.25 -8.23 26.71
CA PRO A 213 8.95 -7.62 26.88
C PRO A 213 8.62 -7.71 28.37
N PRO A 214 8.06 -6.67 29.01
CA PRO A 214 7.68 -6.76 30.42
C PRO A 214 6.79 -8.00 30.55
N SER A 215 7.25 -8.96 31.35
CA SER A 215 6.48 -10.14 31.70
C SER A 215 5.20 -9.64 32.38
N SER A 216 4.12 -9.57 31.62
CA SER A 216 2.79 -9.44 32.19
C SER A 216 2.60 -10.68 33.08
N THR A 217 2.66 -10.45 34.38
CA THR A 217 2.29 -11.38 35.44
C THR A 217 0.79 -11.63 35.40
N GLU A 218 0.30 -12.30 34.35
CA GLU A 218 -1.00 -12.96 34.33
C GLU A 218 -0.75 -14.41 33.91
N ALA A 219 -1.03 -15.33 34.83
CA ALA A 219 -0.88 -16.76 34.64
C ALA A 219 -1.60 -17.24 33.38
N ASP A 220 -0.90 -17.99 32.51
CA ASP A 220 -1.40 -18.81 31.40
C ASP A 220 -2.83 -18.47 30.95
N GLU A 221 -3.02 -17.33 30.27
CA GLU A 221 -4.29 -17.07 29.60
C GLU A 221 -4.48 -18.12 28.48
N GLU A 222 -5.49 -19.00 28.61
CA GLU A 222 -5.84 -19.97 27.57
C GLU A 222 -5.89 -19.32 26.17
N GLU A 223 -5.18 -19.94 25.21
CA GLU A 223 -5.06 -19.43 23.84
C GLU A 223 -6.44 -19.40 23.15
N ASP A 224 -6.90 -18.20 22.78
CA ASP A 224 -8.20 -17.95 22.15
C ASP A 224 -8.16 -17.92 20.61
N GLY A 225 -6.97 -18.14 20.03
CA GLY A 225 -6.70 -18.19 18.61
C GLY A 225 -6.67 -16.83 17.89
N MET A 226 -6.64 -15.72 18.63
CA MET A 226 -6.70 -14.34 18.09
C MET A 226 -5.49 -13.47 18.44
N SER A 227 -4.42 -14.06 19.00
CA SER A 227 -3.18 -13.37 19.39
C SER A 227 -2.31 -12.92 18.21
N ASP A 228 -2.44 -13.57 17.05
CA ASP A 228 -1.55 -13.39 15.90
C ASP A 228 -1.90 -12.19 15.00
N ILE A 229 -2.88 -11.38 15.38
CA ILE A 229 -3.27 -10.17 14.62
C ILE A 229 -2.17 -9.12 14.76
N ILE A 230 -1.75 -8.51 13.63
CA ILE A 230 -0.69 -7.50 13.60
C ILE A 230 -1.19 -6.23 14.32
N HIS A 231 -0.87 -6.12 15.62
CA HIS A 231 -1.27 -5.00 16.47
C HIS A 231 -0.71 -3.65 16.00
N GLU A 232 0.44 -3.64 15.33
CA GLU A 232 1.05 -2.39 14.81
C GLU A 232 0.19 -1.74 13.73
N VAL A 233 -0.30 -2.52 12.75
CA VAL A 233 -1.12 -2.00 11.65
C VAL A 233 -2.54 -1.72 12.12
N THR A 234 -3.14 -2.64 12.88
CA THR A 234 -4.50 -2.45 13.42
C THR A 234 -4.59 -1.26 14.38
N GLY A 235 -3.53 -1.00 15.15
CA GLY A 235 -3.41 0.19 16.00
C GLY A 235 -3.26 1.50 15.22
N LEU A 236 -2.81 1.47 13.97
CA LEU A 236 -2.84 2.65 13.08
C LEU A 236 -4.23 2.87 12.48
N ILE A 237 -4.92 1.80 12.06
CA ILE A 237 -6.26 1.91 11.47
C ILE A 237 -7.28 2.42 12.51
N TRP A 238 -7.25 1.86 13.73
CA TRP A 238 -8.17 2.20 14.82
C TRP A 238 -7.41 2.76 16.02
N ASN A 239 -6.75 3.90 15.84
CA ASN A 239 -5.91 4.55 16.85
C ASN A 239 -6.71 5.21 18.01
N GLN A 240 -7.95 5.65 17.76
CA GLN A 240 -8.76 6.40 18.73
C GLN A 240 -9.49 5.51 19.75
N ASP A 241 -9.68 4.22 19.45
CA ASP A 241 -10.54 3.33 20.23
C ASP A 241 -10.04 1.88 20.17
N LEU A 242 -10.23 1.13 21.26
CA LEU A 242 -9.78 -0.26 21.42
C LEU A 242 -10.78 -1.26 20.81
N ARG A 243 -11.21 -1.00 19.56
CA ARG A 243 -12.25 -1.77 18.87
C ARG A 243 -11.90 -3.25 18.77
N VAL A 244 -10.66 -3.55 18.36
CA VAL A 244 -10.16 -4.92 18.17
C VAL A 244 -10.20 -5.72 19.47
N GLN A 245 -9.92 -5.08 20.61
CA GLN A 245 -9.96 -5.74 21.91
C GLN A 245 -11.40 -6.08 22.33
N GLU A 246 -12.37 -5.20 22.04
CA GLU A 246 -13.79 -5.51 22.26
C GLU A 246 -14.25 -6.65 21.34
N VAL A 247 -13.89 -6.62 20.05
CA VAL A 247 -14.25 -7.68 19.08
C VAL A 247 -13.67 -9.03 19.51
N ARG A 248 -12.41 -9.06 19.94
CA ARG A 248 -11.77 -10.26 20.51
C ARG A 248 -12.56 -10.80 21.70
N ARG A 249 -13.01 -9.93 22.61
CA ARG A 249 -13.85 -10.32 23.74
C ARG A 249 -15.23 -10.85 23.32
N LEU A 250 -15.83 -10.31 22.25
CA LEU A 250 -17.14 -10.76 21.75
C LEU A 250 -17.05 -12.10 21.01
N LEU A 251 -15.97 -12.35 20.27
CA LEU A 251 -15.78 -13.54 19.43
C LEU A 251 -14.99 -14.68 20.11
N GLN A 252 -14.57 -14.50 21.37
CA GLN A 252 -13.89 -15.57 22.12
C GLN A 252 -14.84 -16.75 22.39
N SER A 253 -14.35 -17.97 22.18
CA SER A 253 -15.11 -19.20 22.40
C SER A 253 -14.42 -20.20 23.35
N SER A 254 -13.24 -19.87 23.85
CA SER A 254 -12.41 -20.79 24.65
C SER A 254 -12.58 -20.61 26.16
N ARG A 255 -12.94 -19.40 26.60
CA ARG A 255 -13.17 -19.10 28.02
C ARG A 255 -14.61 -19.44 28.43
N PRO A 256 -14.85 -19.95 29.65
CA PRO A 256 -16.19 -20.26 30.13
C PRO A 256 -17.04 -18.99 30.30
N VAL A 257 -18.33 -19.08 30.01
CA VAL A 257 -19.25 -17.92 30.04
C VAL A 257 -19.72 -17.66 31.47
N ARG A 258 -19.86 -16.39 31.85
CA ARG A 258 -20.45 -16.04 33.15
C ARG A 258 -21.97 -16.28 33.13
N VAL A 259 -22.45 -17.17 34.00
CA VAL A 259 -23.87 -17.51 34.14
C VAL A 259 -24.40 -16.90 35.44
N SER A 260 -25.02 -15.73 35.36
CA SER A 260 -25.62 -15.06 36.52
C SER A 260 -27.13 -15.29 36.57
N VAL A 261 -27.56 -16.16 37.47
CA VAL A 261 -28.96 -16.37 37.85
C VAL A 261 -29.06 -16.08 39.34
N VAL A 262 -30.12 -15.38 39.77
CA VAL A 262 -30.37 -15.09 41.18
C VAL A 262 -31.33 -16.14 41.70
N GLN A 263 -30.94 -16.90 42.73
CA GLN A 263 -31.83 -17.86 43.38
C GLN A 263 -32.90 -17.09 44.15
N LEU A 264 -34.16 -17.30 43.79
CA LEU A 264 -35.28 -16.80 44.58
C LEU A 264 -35.48 -17.70 45.82
N PRO A 265 -35.95 -17.17 46.96
CA PRO A 265 -36.13 -17.97 48.18
C PRO A 265 -37.10 -19.15 48.03
N GLU A 266 -37.96 -19.12 47.01
CA GLU A 266 -38.98 -20.14 46.73
C GLU A 266 -38.44 -21.29 45.86
N VAL A 267 -37.28 -21.13 45.21
CA VAL A 267 -36.72 -22.08 44.25
C VAL A 267 -35.76 -23.03 44.97
N SER A 268 -36.00 -24.35 44.83
CA SER A 268 -35.14 -25.38 45.42
C SER A 268 -33.74 -25.37 44.80
N ASP A 269 -32.75 -25.96 45.50
CA ASP A 269 -31.38 -26.02 44.97
C ASP A 269 -31.29 -26.82 43.65
N HIS A 270 -32.15 -27.82 43.47
CA HIS A 270 -32.21 -28.61 42.25
C HIS A 270 -32.77 -27.79 41.08
N GLU A 271 -33.92 -27.13 41.28
CA GLU A 271 -34.50 -26.23 40.28
C GLU A 271 -33.55 -25.07 39.95
N TYR A 272 -32.81 -24.57 40.94
CA TYR A 272 -31.83 -23.51 40.71
C TYR A 272 -30.63 -23.99 39.87
N ILE A 273 -30.19 -25.24 40.02
CA ILE A 273 -29.17 -25.83 39.15
C ILE A 273 -29.71 -25.97 37.73
N GLU A 274 -30.94 -26.47 37.58
CA GLU A 274 -31.61 -26.59 36.29
C GLU A 274 -31.79 -25.23 35.61
N GLU A 275 -32.17 -24.17 36.34
CA GLU A 275 -32.25 -22.80 35.82
C GLU A 275 -30.90 -22.27 35.34
N LYS A 276 -29.81 -22.57 36.07
CA LYS A 276 -28.45 -22.21 35.64
C LYS A 276 -28.04 -22.93 34.37
N GLU A 277 -28.33 -24.22 34.27
CA GLU A 277 -28.00 -25.04 33.11
C GLU A 277 -28.86 -24.64 31.90
N ASN A 278 -30.14 -24.34 32.09
CA ASN A 278 -31.00 -23.76 31.05
C ASN A 278 -30.45 -22.41 30.56
N LYS A 279 -29.99 -21.56 31.49
CA LYS A 279 -29.35 -20.30 31.11
C LYS A 279 -28.03 -20.52 30.40
N LEU A 280 -27.24 -21.50 30.81
CA LEU A 280 -26.00 -21.91 30.14
C LEU A 280 -26.30 -22.41 28.73
N LEU A 281 -27.34 -23.21 28.52
CA LEU A 281 -27.75 -23.72 27.21
C LEU A 281 -28.06 -22.57 26.24
N GLN A 282 -28.82 -21.57 26.66
CA GLN A 282 -29.08 -20.35 25.86
C GLN A 282 -27.78 -19.62 25.50
N LEU A 283 -26.85 -19.50 26.46
CA LEU A 283 -25.55 -18.87 26.21
C LEU A 283 -24.67 -19.72 25.27
N CYS A 284 -24.77 -21.04 25.35
CA CYS A 284 -24.08 -21.98 24.47
C CYS A 284 -24.58 -21.91 23.03
N GLN A 285 -25.87 -21.66 22.79
CA GLN A 285 -26.39 -21.39 21.44
C GLN A 285 -25.64 -20.22 20.78
N ARG A 286 -25.35 -19.15 21.53
CA ARG A 286 -24.49 -18.07 21.05
C ARG A 286 -23.03 -18.53 20.88
N THR A 287 -22.44 -19.18 21.89
CA THR A 287 -21.02 -19.61 21.86
C THR A 287 -20.72 -20.51 20.66
N MET A 288 -21.64 -21.42 20.32
CA MET A 288 -21.55 -22.31 19.16
C MET A 288 -21.53 -21.57 17.81
N ALA A 289 -22.07 -20.35 17.75
CA ALA A 289 -22.13 -19.55 16.54
C ALA A 289 -20.93 -18.59 16.36
N LEU A 290 -20.18 -18.32 17.43
CA LEU A 290 -19.00 -17.43 17.41
C LEU A 290 -17.90 -17.86 16.42
N PRO A 291 -17.58 -19.16 16.25
CA PRO A 291 -16.46 -19.56 15.40
C PRO A 291 -16.53 -19.06 13.96
N VAL A 292 -17.72 -18.96 13.37
CA VAL A 292 -17.87 -18.46 11.98
C VAL A 292 -17.43 -17.00 11.87
N GLY A 293 -17.88 -16.15 12.80
CA GLY A 293 -17.44 -14.75 12.86
C GLY A 293 -15.95 -14.61 13.20
N ARG A 294 -15.44 -15.46 14.10
CA ARG A 294 -14.03 -15.50 14.48
C ARG A 294 -13.12 -15.85 13.30
N GLY A 295 -13.50 -16.82 12.47
CA GLY A 295 -12.73 -17.22 11.29
C GLY A 295 -12.63 -16.10 10.25
N LEU A 296 -13.68 -15.30 10.08
CA LEU A 296 -13.64 -14.10 9.22
C LEU A 296 -12.77 -13.00 9.84
N PHE A 297 -12.82 -12.83 11.16
CA PHE A 297 -12.01 -11.84 11.88
C PHE A 297 -10.50 -12.11 11.77
N THR A 298 -10.05 -13.36 11.96
CA THR A 298 -8.63 -13.75 11.88
C THR A 298 -8.19 -14.26 10.51
N LEU A 299 -8.97 -14.01 9.46
CA LEU A 299 -8.70 -14.52 8.12
C LEU A 299 -7.30 -14.11 7.62
N PHE A 300 -6.51 -15.11 7.22
CA PHE A 300 -5.20 -14.95 6.58
C PHE A 300 -4.23 -13.99 7.32
N SER A 301 -4.12 -14.16 8.65
CA SER A 301 -3.29 -13.30 9.52
C SER A 301 -2.01 -13.97 10.04
N TYR A 302 -1.87 -15.30 9.91
CA TYR A 302 -0.83 -16.08 10.59
C TYR A 302 -0.01 -16.95 9.63
N HIS A 303 1.31 -17.00 9.87
CA HIS A 303 2.23 -17.90 9.19
C HIS A 303 2.59 -19.06 10.13
N PRO A 304 2.13 -20.29 9.85
CA PRO A 304 2.44 -21.45 10.68
C PRO A 304 3.92 -21.81 10.59
N VAL A 305 4.47 -22.26 11.73
CA VAL A 305 5.81 -22.85 11.79
C VAL A 305 5.72 -24.30 11.31
N PRO A 306 6.48 -24.73 10.28
CA PRO A 306 6.34 -26.08 9.71
C PRO A 306 6.61 -27.24 10.68
N THR A 307 7.28 -27.00 11.81
CA THR A 307 7.61 -28.03 12.81
C THR A 307 6.48 -28.27 13.82
N GLU A 308 5.51 -27.36 13.91
CA GLU A 308 4.45 -27.41 14.92
C GLU A 308 3.09 -27.69 14.28
N PRO A 309 2.21 -28.45 14.95
CA PRO A 309 0.81 -28.50 14.55
C PRO A 309 0.18 -27.13 14.81
N LEU A 310 -0.83 -26.78 14.03
CA LEU A 310 -1.58 -25.56 14.23
C LEU A 310 -2.35 -25.64 15.57
N PRO A 311 -2.18 -24.67 16.50
CA PRO A 311 -2.99 -24.63 17.70
C PRO A 311 -4.43 -24.28 17.34
N VAL A 312 -5.33 -25.25 17.50
CA VAL A 312 -6.77 -25.06 17.38
C VAL A 312 -7.30 -24.71 18.78
N PRO A 313 -7.87 -23.50 18.97
CA PRO A 313 -8.41 -23.09 20.27
C PRO A 313 -9.59 -23.97 20.66
N LYS A 314 -9.65 -24.43 21.91
CA LYS A 314 -10.73 -25.27 22.41
C LYS A 314 -12.06 -24.52 22.37
N LEU A 315 -13.13 -25.17 21.92
CA LEU A 315 -14.50 -24.67 22.06
C LEU A 315 -15.06 -25.08 23.43
N ASN A 316 -15.29 -24.10 24.30
CA ASN A 316 -15.74 -24.35 25.67
C ASN A 316 -17.21 -23.97 25.86
N LEU A 317 -18.04 -24.96 26.21
CA LEU A 317 -19.47 -24.81 26.46
C LEU A 317 -19.83 -24.80 27.96
N THR A 318 -18.86 -24.55 28.82
CA THR A 318 -19.06 -24.49 30.27
C THR A 318 -19.32 -23.07 30.77
N GLY A 319 -20.00 -22.98 31.91
CA GLY A 319 -20.34 -21.73 32.59
C GLY A 319 -19.62 -21.56 33.92
N ARG A 320 -19.37 -20.32 34.33
CA ARG A 320 -18.97 -19.97 35.70
C ARG A 320 -20.09 -19.19 36.38
N ALA A 321 -20.63 -19.75 37.46
CA ALA A 321 -21.67 -19.10 38.25
C ALA A 321 -21.05 -18.25 39.39
N PRO A 322 -21.27 -16.92 39.41
CA PRO A 322 -20.83 -16.05 40.50
C PRO A 322 -21.68 -16.31 41.77
N PRO A 323 -21.19 -15.96 42.99
CA PRO A 323 -19.92 -15.30 43.31
C PRO A 323 -18.73 -16.27 43.47
N ARG A 324 -18.97 -17.58 43.67
CA ARG A 324 -17.93 -18.59 43.92
C ARG A 324 -17.21 -19.08 42.64
N ASN A 325 -17.66 -18.65 41.46
CA ASN A 325 -17.17 -19.10 40.15
C ASN A 325 -17.23 -20.63 39.98
N THR A 326 -18.28 -21.27 40.51
CA THR A 326 -18.48 -22.72 40.34
C THR A 326 -18.70 -23.04 38.86
N MET A 327 -18.06 -24.11 38.39
CA MET A 327 -18.23 -24.59 37.02
C MET A 327 -19.59 -25.28 36.86
N VAL A 328 -20.33 -24.89 35.84
CA VAL A 328 -21.58 -25.50 35.40
C VAL A 328 -21.31 -26.10 34.02
N ASP A 329 -21.67 -27.36 33.82
CA ASP A 329 -21.51 -28.07 32.55
C ASP A 329 -22.84 -28.69 32.13
N LEU A 330 -23.08 -28.78 30.83
CA LEU A 330 -24.31 -29.34 30.25
C LEU A 330 -24.26 -30.88 30.16
N ASN A 331 -23.08 -31.49 30.31
CA ASN A 331 -22.90 -32.94 30.25
C ASN A 331 -23.27 -33.67 31.57
N SER A 332 -23.81 -32.94 32.55
CA SER A 332 -24.17 -33.42 33.90
C SER A 332 -25.39 -34.35 33.93
N GLY A 333 -26.17 -34.43 32.84
CA GLY A 333 -27.35 -35.30 32.71
C GLY A 333 -28.64 -34.72 33.30
N ASN A 334 -28.62 -33.47 33.77
CA ASN A 334 -29.76 -32.77 34.35
C ASN A 334 -30.72 -32.18 33.28
N ILE A 335 -30.20 -31.89 32.08
CA ILE A 335 -30.96 -31.38 30.93
C ILE A 335 -30.74 -32.29 29.73
N ASP A 336 -31.82 -32.64 29.04
CA ASP A 336 -31.78 -33.37 27.77
C ASP A 336 -31.21 -32.47 26.65
N VAL A 337 -29.92 -32.60 26.40
CA VAL A 337 -29.23 -31.95 25.28
C VAL A 337 -29.16 -32.86 24.05
N PRO A 338 -29.29 -32.32 22.82
CA PRO A 338 -29.13 -33.12 21.62
C PRO A 338 -27.72 -33.74 21.52
N PRO A 339 -27.58 -35.06 21.22
CA PRO A 339 -26.29 -35.75 21.27
C PRO A 339 -25.28 -35.23 20.25
N ASN A 340 -25.76 -34.68 19.13
CA ASN A 340 -24.92 -34.17 18.03
C ASN A 340 -24.69 -32.64 18.09
N MET A 341 -25.09 -31.99 19.19
CA MET A 341 -25.11 -30.53 19.33
C MET A 341 -23.77 -29.86 19.01
N THR A 342 -22.64 -30.52 19.31
CA THR A 342 -21.28 -29.99 19.18
C THR A 342 -20.61 -30.24 17.84
N ASN A 343 -21.18 -31.08 16.95
CA ASN A 343 -20.53 -31.52 15.71
C ASN A 343 -20.23 -30.35 14.75
N TRP A 344 -21.26 -29.58 14.37
CA TRP A 344 -21.12 -28.41 13.50
C TRP A 344 -20.33 -27.25 14.12
N PRO A 345 -20.56 -26.90 15.40
CA PRO A 345 -19.74 -25.89 16.09
C PRO A 345 -18.25 -26.26 16.10
N SER A 346 -17.90 -27.53 16.33
CA SER A 346 -16.53 -28.03 16.27
C SER A 346 -15.97 -27.95 14.85
N PHE A 347 -16.77 -28.32 13.84
CA PHE A 347 -16.40 -28.13 12.45
C PHE A 347 -16.07 -26.67 12.14
N HIS A 348 -16.94 -25.72 12.53
CA HIS A 348 -16.69 -24.29 12.35
C HIS A 348 -15.49 -23.77 13.15
N ASN A 349 -15.23 -24.33 14.34
CA ASN A 349 -14.05 -24.04 15.15
C ASN A 349 -12.76 -24.39 14.38
N GLY A 350 -12.74 -25.58 13.78
CA GLY A 350 -11.64 -26.04 12.93
C GLY A 350 -11.46 -25.21 11.66
N VAL A 351 -12.56 -24.85 10.99
CA VAL A 351 -12.50 -23.95 9.81
C VAL A 351 -11.88 -22.60 10.21
N ALA A 352 -12.36 -22.00 11.29
CA ALA A 352 -11.87 -20.72 11.78
C ALA A 352 -10.37 -20.76 12.14
N ALA A 353 -9.91 -21.85 12.74
CA ALA A 353 -8.49 -22.05 13.01
C ALA A 353 -7.68 -22.19 11.71
N GLY A 354 -8.14 -22.97 10.73
CA GLY A 354 -7.42 -23.15 9.46
C GLY A 354 -7.39 -21.89 8.58
N LEU A 355 -8.45 -21.06 8.63
CA LEU A 355 -8.56 -19.83 7.84
C LEU A 355 -7.56 -18.75 8.26
N LYS A 356 -6.96 -18.84 9.45
CA LYS A 356 -5.92 -17.88 9.86
C LYS A 356 -4.61 -18.03 9.07
N ILE A 357 -4.36 -19.18 8.46
CA ILE A 357 -3.14 -19.46 7.69
C ILE A 357 -3.08 -18.55 6.46
N THR A 358 -1.97 -17.87 6.19
CA THR A 358 -1.84 -17.05 4.98
C THR A 358 -1.73 -17.88 3.70
N PRO A 359 -2.30 -17.41 2.56
CA PRO A 359 -2.14 -18.06 1.27
C PRO A 359 -0.67 -18.12 0.79
N ALA A 360 0.16 -17.17 1.24
CA ALA A 360 1.58 -17.11 0.92
C ALA A 360 2.44 -18.15 1.67
N SER A 361 1.90 -18.82 2.70
CA SER A 361 2.65 -19.77 3.52
C SER A 361 3.06 -21.04 2.75
N GLN A 362 4.24 -21.56 3.06
CA GLN A 362 4.72 -22.83 2.51
C GLN A 362 4.25 -23.99 3.39
N VAL A 363 3.06 -24.51 3.06
CA VAL A 363 2.49 -25.73 3.67
C VAL A 363 2.65 -26.91 2.71
N ASP A 364 3.14 -28.04 3.22
CA ASP A 364 3.34 -29.29 2.46
C ASP A 364 2.34 -30.39 2.86
N SER A 365 2.18 -31.41 2.01
CA SER A 365 1.27 -32.55 2.26
C SER A 365 1.56 -33.26 3.59
N ALA A 366 2.84 -33.39 3.98
CA ALA A 366 3.22 -34.05 5.22
C ALA A 366 2.75 -33.26 6.46
N TRP A 367 2.80 -31.93 6.40
CA TRP A 367 2.31 -31.08 7.48
C TRP A 367 0.79 -31.16 7.63
N ILE A 368 0.05 -31.24 6.52
CA ILE A 368 -1.41 -31.43 6.58
C ILE A 368 -1.77 -32.75 7.27
N ALA A 369 -1.05 -33.83 6.95
CA ALA A 369 -1.23 -35.13 7.61
C ALA A 369 -0.79 -35.13 9.08
N TYR A 370 0.26 -34.37 9.41
CA TYR A 370 0.77 -34.21 10.78
C TYR A 370 -0.25 -33.56 11.73
N ASN A 371 -1.09 -32.66 11.22
CA ASN A 371 -2.15 -32.01 11.99
C ASN A 371 -3.35 -32.93 12.33
N LYS A 372 -3.35 -34.19 11.88
CA LYS A 372 -4.44 -35.12 12.18
C LYS A 372 -4.48 -35.42 13.69
N PRO A 373 -5.58 -35.10 14.40
CA PRO A 373 -5.67 -35.35 15.84
C PRO A 373 -5.70 -36.86 16.12
N LYS A 374 -5.17 -37.23 17.29
CA LYS A 374 -5.15 -38.63 17.75
C LYS A 374 -6.49 -39.07 18.35
N SER A 375 -7.29 -38.14 18.85
CA SER A 375 -8.61 -38.41 19.43
C SER A 375 -9.72 -38.33 18.38
N PRO A 376 -10.71 -39.25 18.42
CA PRO A 376 -11.83 -39.25 17.48
C PRO A 376 -12.79 -38.06 17.68
N GLU A 377 -12.91 -37.55 18.91
CA GLU A 377 -13.77 -36.39 19.22
C GLU A 377 -13.36 -35.12 18.47
N LEU A 378 -12.06 -34.96 18.19
CA LEU A 378 -11.51 -33.81 17.45
C LEU A 378 -11.54 -34.02 15.93
N ALA A 379 -12.06 -35.15 15.44
CA ALA A 379 -12.14 -35.42 14.00
C ALA A 379 -13.05 -34.42 13.27
N ASN A 380 -14.10 -33.92 13.93
CA ASN A 380 -14.97 -32.87 13.41
C ASN A 380 -14.23 -31.54 13.22
N GLU A 381 -13.38 -31.15 14.17
CA GLU A 381 -12.55 -29.95 14.05
C GLU A 381 -11.53 -30.11 12.92
N TYR A 382 -10.88 -31.28 12.83
CA TYR A 382 -9.93 -31.54 11.74
C TYR A 382 -10.60 -31.52 10.36
N ALA A 383 -11.83 -32.01 10.24
CA ALA A 383 -12.61 -31.90 9.01
C ALA A 383 -12.83 -30.45 8.57
N GLY A 384 -13.14 -29.57 9.53
CA GLY A 384 -13.25 -28.13 9.28
C GLY A 384 -11.91 -27.50 8.88
N PHE A 385 -10.83 -27.89 9.54
CA PHE A 385 -9.47 -27.45 9.19
C PHE A 385 -9.10 -27.82 7.74
N LEU A 386 -9.43 -29.04 7.28
CA LEU A 386 -9.21 -29.45 5.89
C LEU A 386 -9.99 -28.59 4.89
N MET A 387 -11.25 -28.24 5.20
CA MET A 387 -12.03 -27.33 4.37
C MET A 387 -11.36 -25.96 4.25
N ALA A 388 -10.89 -25.41 5.36
CA ALA A 388 -10.21 -24.11 5.38
C ALA A 388 -8.93 -24.10 4.52
N LEU A 389 -8.14 -25.18 4.57
CA LEU A 389 -6.96 -25.32 3.69
C LEU A 389 -7.34 -25.33 2.20
N GLY A 390 -8.51 -25.87 1.88
CA GLY A 390 -9.05 -25.85 0.52
C GLY A 390 -9.46 -24.46 0.06
N LEU A 391 -10.18 -23.71 0.91
CA LEU A 391 -10.54 -22.30 0.66
C LEU A 391 -9.30 -21.40 0.52
N ASN A 392 -8.20 -21.76 1.18
CA ASN A 392 -6.91 -21.08 1.10
C ASN A 392 -6.06 -21.50 -0.11
N GLY A 393 -6.46 -22.54 -0.84
CA GLY A 393 -5.73 -23.11 -1.99
C GLY A 393 -4.58 -24.06 -1.63
N HIS A 394 -4.24 -24.25 -0.35
CA HIS A 394 -3.17 -25.15 0.10
C HIS A 394 -3.50 -26.63 -0.06
N LEU A 395 -4.80 -26.99 -0.11
CA LEU A 395 -5.22 -28.38 -0.25
C LEU A 395 -4.86 -28.99 -1.62
N THR A 396 -4.54 -28.17 -2.63
CA THR A 396 -4.00 -28.65 -3.92
C THR A 396 -2.67 -29.40 -3.78
N LYS A 397 -1.92 -29.17 -2.69
CA LYS A 397 -0.64 -29.80 -2.41
C LYS A 397 -0.78 -31.15 -1.70
N LEU A 398 -1.98 -31.49 -1.22
CA LEU A 398 -2.25 -32.77 -0.55
C LEU A 398 -2.23 -33.90 -1.59
N ALA A 399 -1.49 -34.98 -1.29
CA ALA A 399 -1.44 -36.13 -2.18
C ALA A 399 -2.82 -36.79 -2.36
N THR A 400 -3.19 -37.12 -3.59
CA THR A 400 -4.48 -37.73 -3.94
C THR A 400 -4.75 -39.03 -3.18
N LEU A 401 -3.72 -39.83 -2.90
CA LEU A 401 -3.84 -41.05 -2.08
C LEU A 401 -4.35 -40.76 -0.66
N ASN A 402 -3.89 -39.67 -0.05
CA ASN A 402 -4.37 -39.27 1.28
C ASN A 402 -5.84 -38.82 1.22
N ILE A 403 -6.24 -38.13 0.14
CA ILE A 403 -7.64 -37.74 -0.08
C ILE A 403 -8.53 -38.99 -0.11
N HIS A 404 -8.12 -40.03 -0.86
CA HIS A 404 -8.84 -41.31 -0.88
C HIS A 404 -8.87 -41.97 0.51
N ASP A 405 -7.75 -42.04 1.24
CA ASP A 405 -7.69 -42.59 2.61
C ASP A 405 -8.59 -41.85 3.61
N TYR A 406 -8.80 -40.55 3.46
CA TYR A 406 -9.74 -39.82 4.30
C TYR A 406 -11.20 -40.11 3.94
N LEU A 407 -11.54 -40.19 2.65
CA LEU A 407 -12.90 -40.46 2.20
C LEU A 407 -13.35 -41.89 2.49
N THR A 408 -12.46 -42.87 2.39
CA THR A 408 -12.76 -44.29 2.70
C THR A 408 -13.09 -44.53 4.18
N LYS A 409 -12.74 -43.60 5.07
CA LYS A 409 -13.10 -43.72 6.51
C LYS A 409 -14.58 -43.52 6.77
N GLY A 410 -15.36 -43.01 5.81
CA GLY A 410 -16.81 -42.88 5.92
C GLY A 410 -17.29 -41.81 6.91
N HIS A 411 -16.40 -40.98 7.45
CA HIS A 411 -16.79 -39.89 8.35
C HIS A 411 -17.41 -38.73 7.55
N GLU A 412 -18.67 -38.41 7.85
CA GLU A 412 -19.50 -37.45 7.10
C GLU A 412 -18.84 -36.06 7.01
N MET A 413 -18.47 -35.47 8.14
CA MET A 413 -17.89 -34.12 8.18
C MET A 413 -16.57 -34.02 7.41
N THR A 414 -15.71 -35.05 7.52
CA THR A 414 -14.43 -35.08 6.80
C THR A 414 -14.65 -35.13 5.30
N SER A 415 -15.67 -35.87 4.85
CA SER A 415 -16.06 -35.92 3.45
C SER A 415 -16.57 -34.57 2.96
N ILE A 416 -17.46 -33.91 3.71
CA ILE A 416 -17.93 -32.54 3.39
C ILE A 416 -16.75 -31.57 3.27
N GLY A 417 -15.87 -31.56 4.28
CA GLY A 417 -14.74 -30.63 4.32
C GLY A 417 -13.74 -30.83 3.18
N LEU A 418 -13.43 -32.09 2.83
CA LEU A 418 -12.55 -32.40 1.70
C LEU A 418 -13.20 -32.09 0.36
N LEU A 419 -14.44 -32.50 0.12
CA LEU A 419 -15.11 -32.27 -1.17
C LEU A 419 -15.26 -30.78 -1.46
N LEU A 420 -15.71 -29.98 -0.48
CA LEU A 420 -15.78 -28.53 -0.64
C LEU A 420 -14.40 -27.88 -0.73
N GLY A 421 -13.45 -28.33 0.10
CA GLY A 421 -12.10 -27.78 0.11
C GLY A 421 -11.35 -28.00 -1.21
N VAL A 422 -11.35 -29.22 -1.73
CA VAL A 422 -10.66 -29.56 -2.98
C VAL A 422 -11.34 -28.87 -4.18
N SER A 423 -12.67 -28.80 -4.17
CA SER A 423 -13.43 -28.09 -5.21
C SER A 423 -13.15 -26.59 -5.21
N SER A 424 -13.10 -25.97 -4.03
CA SER A 424 -12.77 -24.54 -3.87
C SER A 424 -11.36 -24.23 -4.35
N ALA A 425 -10.41 -25.14 -4.11
CA ALA A 425 -9.03 -25.01 -4.56
C ALA A 425 -8.86 -25.12 -6.09
N LYS A 426 -9.86 -25.68 -6.78
CA LYS A 426 -9.90 -25.91 -8.23
C LYS A 426 -11.00 -25.09 -8.92
N LEU A 427 -11.32 -23.93 -8.37
CA LEU A 427 -12.37 -23.03 -8.82
C LEU A 427 -12.27 -22.74 -10.34
N GLY A 428 -13.31 -23.13 -11.10
CA GLY A 428 -13.41 -22.88 -12.54
C GLY A 428 -12.37 -23.58 -13.43
N THR A 429 -11.65 -24.59 -12.93
CA THR A 429 -10.56 -25.26 -13.68
C THR A 429 -11.00 -26.46 -14.52
N MET A 430 -12.19 -27.02 -14.30
CA MET A 430 -12.66 -28.26 -14.94
C MET A 430 -11.73 -29.48 -14.73
N ASP A 431 -11.09 -29.58 -13.56
CA ASP A 431 -10.19 -30.70 -13.26
C ASP A 431 -10.94 -32.04 -13.27
N MET A 432 -10.55 -32.93 -14.19
CA MET A 432 -11.21 -34.22 -14.40
C MET A 432 -11.02 -35.17 -13.21
N SER A 433 -9.90 -35.06 -12.49
CA SER A 433 -9.64 -35.89 -11.31
C SER A 433 -10.64 -35.62 -10.19
N ILE A 434 -10.89 -34.33 -9.92
CA ILE A 434 -11.85 -33.88 -8.91
C ILE A 434 -13.29 -34.11 -9.40
N THR A 435 -13.55 -33.93 -10.69
CA THR A 435 -14.85 -34.26 -11.28
C THR A 435 -15.20 -35.73 -11.03
N ARG A 436 -14.28 -36.67 -11.29
CA ARG A 436 -14.51 -38.10 -11.03
C ARG A 436 -14.73 -38.38 -9.55
N LEU A 437 -13.96 -37.72 -8.67
CA LEU A 437 -14.11 -37.83 -7.23
C LEU A 437 -15.52 -37.42 -6.77
N LEU A 438 -15.98 -36.25 -7.21
CA LEU A 438 -17.30 -35.71 -6.87
C LEU A 438 -18.44 -36.53 -7.49
N SER A 439 -18.27 -37.02 -8.72
CA SER A 439 -19.31 -37.79 -9.44
C SER A 439 -19.67 -39.07 -8.71
N ILE A 440 -18.73 -39.70 -7.99
CA ILE A 440 -19.01 -40.91 -7.18
C ILE A 440 -19.98 -40.62 -6.03
N HIS A 441 -19.99 -39.39 -5.53
CA HIS A 441 -20.86 -38.95 -4.43
C HIS A 441 -22.22 -38.40 -4.92
N ILE A 442 -22.45 -38.33 -6.24
CA ILE A 442 -23.69 -37.82 -6.84
C ILE A 442 -24.34 -38.95 -7.66
N PRO A 443 -25.43 -39.56 -7.17
CA PRO A 443 -26.13 -40.67 -7.84
C PRO A 443 -26.51 -40.43 -9.31
N ALA A 444 -26.70 -39.17 -9.70
CA ALA A 444 -27.10 -38.76 -11.04
C ALA A 444 -25.94 -38.67 -12.05
N LEU A 445 -24.70 -38.53 -11.58
CA LEU A 445 -23.50 -38.48 -12.42
C LEU A 445 -22.78 -39.83 -12.51
N LEU A 446 -23.22 -40.81 -11.73
CA LEU A 446 -22.69 -42.16 -11.75
C LEU A 446 -23.07 -42.89 -13.06
N PRO A 447 -22.11 -43.55 -13.74
CA PRO A 447 -22.43 -44.42 -14.85
C PRO A 447 -23.42 -45.52 -14.44
N PRO A 448 -24.29 -46.00 -15.34
CA PRO A 448 -25.24 -47.08 -15.02
C PRO A 448 -24.57 -48.41 -14.63
N THR A 449 -23.25 -48.53 -14.84
CA THR A 449 -22.44 -49.72 -14.53
C THR A 449 -21.78 -49.68 -13.14
N SER A 450 -21.83 -48.58 -12.40
CA SER A 450 -21.20 -48.46 -11.07
C SER A 450 -22.11 -48.94 -9.95
N THR A 451 -21.52 -49.52 -8.90
CA THR A 451 -22.21 -49.93 -7.67
C THR A 451 -22.76 -48.73 -6.93
N GLU A 452 -24.02 -48.82 -6.48
CA GLU A 452 -24.66 -47.82 -5.64
C GLU A 452 -23.97 -47.77 -4.27
N LEU A 453 -23.59 -46.57 -3.84
CA LEU A 453 -22.94 -46.32 -2.55
C LEU A 453 -23.93 -45.62 -1.64
N ASP A 454 -24.01 -46.05 -0.38
CA ASP A 454 -24.77 -45.36 0.66
C ASP A 454 -24.01 -44.09 1.07
N VAL A 455 -24.36 -42.96 0.44
CA VAL A 455 -23.72 -41.66 0.65
C VAL A 455 -24.64 -40.77 1.49
N PRO A 456 -24.20 -40.28 2.67
CA PRO A 456 -25.00 -39.39 3.51
C PRO A 456 -25.46 -38.14 2.76
N HIS A 457 -26.68 -37.69 3.05
CA HIS A 457 -27.32 -36.58 2.33
C HIS A 457 -26.47 -35.30 2.29
N ASN A 458 -25.93 -34.85 3.43
CA ASN A 458 -25.11 -33.63 3.48
C ASN A 458 -23.82 -33.74 2.64
N VAL A 459 -23.27 -34.95 2.46
CA VAL A 459 -22.13 -35.20 1.58
C VAL A 459 -22.53 -35.05 0.12
N GLN A 460 -23.73 -35.50 -0.27
CA GLN A 460 -24.27 -35.28 -1.62
C GLN A 460 -24.47 -33.78 -1.88
N VAL A 461 -25.03 -33.04 -0.92
CA VAL A 461 -25.19 -31.57 -1.01
C VAL A 461 -23.84 -30.88 -1.22
N ALA A 462 -22.81 -31.28 -0.45
CA ALA A 462 -21.45 -30.78 -0.59
C ALA A 462 -20.82 -31.12 -1.95
N ALA A 463 -21.04 -32.34 -2.45
CA ALA A 463 -20.55 -32.77 -3.75
C ALA A 463 -21.18 -31.98 -4.90
N VAL A 464 -22.49 -31.72 -4.84
CA VAL A 464 -23.23 -30.93 -5.85
C VAL A 464 -22.67 -29.50 -5.94
N ILE A 465 -22.48 -28.82 -4.80
CA ILE A 465 -21.80 -27.52 -4.78
C ILE A 465 -20.37 -27.64 -5.30
N GLY A 466 -19.66 -28.72 -4.97
CA GLY A 466 -18.31 -28.98 -5.48
C GLY A 466 -18.23 -29.00 -7.00
N ILE A 467 -19.21 -29.63 -7.68
CA ILE A 467 -19.32 -29.58 -9.15
C ILE A 467 -19.55 -28.14 -9.62
N GLY A 468 -20.42 -27.39 -8.94
CA GLY A 468 -20.65 -25.96 -9.23
C GLY A 468 -19.38 -25.12 -9.17
N LEU A 469 -18.55 -25.32 -8.14
CA LEU A 469 -17.28 -24.61 -7.93
C LEU A 469 -16.23 -24.99 -8.99
N VAL A 470 -16.06 -26.29 -9.28
CA VAL A 470 -15.06 -26.76 -10.27
C VAL A 470 -15.41 -26.30 -11.69
N TYR A 471 -16.70 -26.28 -12.02
CA TYR A 471 -17.21 -25.90 -13.34
C TYR A 471 -17.71 -24.45 -13.41
N GLN A 472 -17.35 -23.62 -12.43
CA GLN A 472 -17.85 -22.26 -12.34
C GLN A 472 -17.51 -21.44 -13.60
N GLY A 473 -18.52 -20.89 -14.26
CA GLY A 473 -18.37 -20.06 -15.46
C GLY A 473 -17.95 -20.82 -16.73
N THR A 474 -18.07 -22.14 -16.75
CA THR A 474 -17.63 -22.97 -17.90
C THR A 474 -18.75 -23.26 -18.90
N GLY A 475 -20.02 -23.16 -18.49
CA GLY A 475 -21.16 -23.50 -19.35
C GLY A 475 -21.18 -24.97 -19.79
N HIS A 476 -20.69 -25.91 -18.97
CA HIS A 476 -20.63 -27.32 -19.35
C HIS A 476 -22.05 -27.95 -19.47
N ARG A 477 -22.45 -28.30 -20.71
CA ARG A 477 -23.80 -28.78 -21.05
C ARG A 477 -24.29 -29.94 -20.18
N HIS A 478 -23.52 -31.03 -20.07
CA HIS A 478 -23.98 -32.24 -19.38
C HIS A 478 -24.23 -32.00 -17.88
N ASN A 479 -23.34 -31.24 -17.24
CA ASN A 479 -23.50 -30.92 -15.82
C ASN A 479 -24.70 -30.00 -15.59
N ALA A 480 -24.92 -29.03 -16.49
CA ALA A 480 -26.10 -28.17 -16.43
C ALA A 480 -27.41 -28.97 -16.58
N GLU A 481 -27.45 -29.95 -17.49
CA GLU A 481 -28.61 -30.84 -17.68
C GLU A 481 -28.90 -31.70 -16.45
N VAL A 482 -27.86 -32.32 -15.88
CA VAL A 482 -28.00 -33.14 -14.66
C VAL A 482 -28.46 -32.26 -13.49
N LEU A 483 -27.80 -31.12 -13.24
CA LEU A 483 -28.16 -30.22 -12.15
C LEU A 483 -29.59 -29.66 -12.28
N LEU A 484 -30.04 -29.37 -13.50
CA LEU A 484 -31.42 -28.94 -13.75
C LEU A 484 -32.42 -30.02 -13.34
N SER A 485 -32.12 -31.29 -13.62
CA SER A 485 -32.96 -32.42 -13.20
C SER A 485 -32.95 -32.65 -11.69
N GLU A 486 -31.81 -32.38 -11.03
CA GLU A 486 -31.63 -32.53 -9.58
C GLU A 486 -32.35 -31.44 -8.75
N ILE A 487 -32.59 -30.25 -9.31
CA ILE A 487 -33.44 -29.23 -8.66
C ILE A 487 -34.85 -29.78 -8.42
N GLY A 488 -35.42 -30.47 -9.40
CA GLY A 488 -36.76 -31.06 -9.35
C GLY A 488 -36.81 -32.52 -8.91
N ARG A 489 -35.86 -32.97 -8.09
CA ARG A 489 -35.71 -34.38 -7.72
C ARG A 489 -36.94 -34.93 -6.95
N PRO A 490 -37.50 -36.10 -7.35
CA PRO A 490 -38.59 -36.75 -6.61
C PRO A 490 -38.15 -37.24 -5.22
N PRO A 491 -39.08 -37.40 -4.27
CA PRO A 491 -38.83 -38.16 -3.06
C PRO A 491 -38.78 -39.67 -3.37
N GLY A 492 -38.01 -40.41 -2.57
CA GLY A 492 -37.84 -41.86 -2.72
C GLY A 492 -36.69 -42.24 -3.66
N PRO A 493 -36.47 -43.55 -3.92
CA PRO A 493 -37.43 -44.65 -3.70
C PRO A 493 -37.67 -44.98 -2.22
N GLU A 494 -38.89 -45.39 -1.90
CA GLU A 494 -39.29 -45.93 -0.59
C GLU A 494 -38.98 -45.00 0.61
N MET A 495 -37.87 -45.22 1.32
CA MET A 495 -37.44 -44.42 2.47
C MET A 495 -36.25 -43.50 2.18
N GLU A 496 -35.67 -43.58 0.99
CA GLU A 496 -34.49 -42.80 0.62
C GLU A 496 -34.86 -41.37 0.19
N TYR A 497 -33.91 -40.44 0.33
CA TYR A 497 -34.02 -39.06 -0.15
C TYR A 497 -35.24 -38.29 0.36
N CYS A 498 -35.69 -38.58 1.59
CA CYS A 498 -36.84 -37.93 2.22
C CYS A 498 -36.45 -36.77 3.17
N THR A 499 -35.20 -36.73 3.64
CA THR A 499 -34.69 -35.71 4.58
C THR A 499 -34.02 -34.53 3.86
N ASP A 500 -34.15 -33.32 4.42
CA ASP A 500 -33.42 -32.10 4.02
C ASP A 500 -33.38 -31.83 2.51
N ARG A 501 -34.46 -32.14 1.79
CA ARG A 501 -34.54 -32.03 0.33
C ARG A 501 -34.43 -30.57 -0.14
N GLU A 502 -34.88 -29.63 0.69
CA GLU A 502 -34.78 -28.20 0.47
C GLU A 502 -33.30 -27.77 0.31
N SER A 503 -32.41 -28.27 1.17
CA SER A 503 -30.96 -27.98 1.07
C SER A 503 -30.32 -28.54 -0.21
N TYR A 504 -30.75 -29.72 -0.66
CA TYR A 504 -30.22 -30.36 -1.87
C TYR A 504 -30.68 -29.63 -3.14
N SER A 505 -31.97 -29.31 -3.22
CA SER A 505 -32.55 -28.49 -4.31
C SER A 505 -31.88 -27.12 -4.38
N LEU A 506 -31.68 -26.46 -3.23
CA LEU A 506 -30.95 -25.20 -3.14
C LEU A 506 -29.52 -25.35 -3.69
N ALA A 507 -28.80 -26.39 -3.27
CA ALA A 507 -27.44 -26.64 -3.72
C ALA A 507 -27.36 -26.94 -5.22
N ALA A 508 -28.29 -27.72 -5.79
CA ALA A 508 -28.37 -27.96 -7.22
C ALA A 508 -28.63 -26.67 -8.01
N GLY A 509 -29.51 -25.80 -7.50
CA GLY A 509 -29.77 -24.47 -8.06
C GLY A 509 -28.55 -23.54 -8.02
N LEU A 510 -27.87 -23.46 -6.87
CA LEU A 510 -26.63 -22.70 -6.71
C LEU A 510 -25.52 -23.22 -7.63
N ALA A 511 -25.34 -24.54 -7.69
CA ALA A 511 -24.34 -25.16 -8.55
C ALA A 511 -24.63 -24.91 -10.03
N LEU A 512 -25.89 -25.04 -10.48
CA LEU A 512 -26.29 -24.71 -11.84
C LEU A 512 -26.03 -23.23 -12.16
N GLY A 513 -26.37 -22.35 -11.21
CA GLY A 513 -26.08 -20.93 -11.29
C GLY A 513 -24.59 -20.63 -11.44
N MET A 514 -23.72 -21.34 -10.70
CA MET A 514 -22.28 -21.21 -10.82
C MET A 514 -21.75 -21.72 -12.17
N VAL A 515 -22.23 -22.86 -12.66
CA VAL A 515 -21.79 -23.41 -13.96
C VAL A 515 -22.05 -22.43 -15.10
N CYS A 516 -23.22 -21.80 -15.09
CA CYS A 516 -23.70 -20.88 -16.13
C CYS A 516 -23.51 -19.40 -15.76
N LEU A 517 -22.66 -19.09 -14.79
CA LEU A 517 -22.54 -17.77 -14.16
C LEU A 517 -22.32 -16.65 -15.17
N GLY A 518 -23.25 -15.69 -15.22
CA GLY A 518 -23.17 -14.48 -16.05
C GLY A 518 -23.19 -14.69 -17.56
N HIS A 519 -23.54 -15.89 -18.06
CA HIS A 519 -23.62 -16.16 -19.50
C HIS A 519 -24.89 -15.60 -20.15
N GLY A 520 -25.93 -15.35 -19.35
CA GLY A 520 -27.23 -14.87 -19.82
C GLY A 520 -27.92 -15.86 -20.76
N SER A 521 -28.52 -15.34 -21.84
CA SER A 521 -29.22 -16.15 -22.86
C SER A 521 -28.28 -16.88 -23.82
N ASN A 522 -26.99 -16.53 -23.84
CA ASN A 522 -26.03 -17.03 -24.82
C ASN A 522 -25.35 -18.33 -24.34
N LEU A 523 -26.15 -19.27 -23.84
CA LEU A 523 -25.66 -20.57 -23.38
C LEU A 523 -25.36 -21.47 -24.59
N ILE A 524 -24.08 -21.54 -24.97
CA ILE A 524 -23.60 -22.31 -26.12
C ILE A 524 -24.02 -23.78 -25.94
N GLY A 525 -24.78 -24.31 -26.90
CA GLY A 525 -25.18 -25.71 -26.92
C GLY A 525 -26.22 -26.11 -25.87
N MET A 526 -26.94 -25.17 -25.23
CA MET A 526 -28.02 -25.46 -24.27
C MET A 526 -29.38 -24.86 -24.65
N THR A 527 -29.50 -24.29 -25.86
CA THR A 527 -30.76 -23.74 -26.38
C THR A 527 -31.89 -24.76 -26.37
N ASP A 528 -31.60 -26.02 -26.70
CA ASP A 528 -32.61 -27.09 -26.76
C ASP A 528 -33.13 -27.52 -25.37
N LEU A 529 -32.39 -27.21 -24.31
CA LEU A 529 -32.76 -27.59 -22.94
C LEU A 529 -33.85 -26.67 -22.36
N ASN A 530 -34.01 -25.45 -22.90
CA ASN A 530 -34.85 -24.39 -22.37
C ASN A 530 -34.67 -24.18 -20.84
N VAL A 531 -33.42 -24.07 -20.39
CA VAL A 531 -33.06 -23.91 -18.96
C VAL A 531 -33.91 -22.83 -18.25
N PRO A 532 -34.11 -21.61 -18.81
CA PRO A 532 -34.87 -20.57 -18.12
C PRO A 532 -36.34 -20.90 -17.92
N GLU A 533 -36.97 -21.59 -18.88
CA GLU A 533 -38.38 -22.01 -18.79
C GLU A 533 -38.56 -23.10 -17.74
N GLN A 534 -37.63 -24.05 -17.66
CA GLN A 534 -37.66 -25.09 -16.62
C GLN A 534 -37.46 -24.49 -15.23
N LEU A 535 -36.53 -23.55 -15.08
CA LEU A 535 -36.35 -22.83 -13.81
C LEU A 535 -37.58 -21.98 -13.45
N TYR A 536 -38.24 -21.37 -14.43
CA TYR A 536 -39.51 -20.68 -14.20
C TYR A 536 -40.61 -21.64 -13.71
N GLN A 537 -40.73 -22.83 -14.31
CA GLN A 537 -41.64 -23.89 -13.84
C GLN A 537 -41.32 -24.35 -12.41
N TYR A 538 -40.04 -24.49 -12.06
CA TYR A 538 -39.60 -24.80 -10.69
C TYR A 538 -39.86 -23.67 -9.69
N MET A 539 -39.93 -22.42 -10.14
CA MET A 539 -40.17 -21.25 -9.28
C MET A 539 -41.65 -20.97 -9.03
N VAL A 540 -42.49 -21.07 -10.05
CA VAL A 540 -43.93 -20.70 -9.97
C VAL A 540 -44.80 -21.92 -9.66
N GLY A 541 -44.31 -23.12 -9.96
CA GLY A 541 -45.09 -24.35 -9.91
C GLY A 541 -45.72 -24.65 -11.27
N GLY A 542 -46.13 -25.90 -11.44
CA GLY A 542 -46.65 -26.41 -12.70
C GLY A 542 -46.66 -27.93 -12.72
N HIS A 543 -47.03 -28.51 -13.85
CA HIS A 543 -47.04 -29.96 -14.01
C HIS A 543 -45.61 -30.49 -14.18
N ARG A 544 -45.29 -31.58 -13.49
CA ARG A 544 -43.97 -32.20 -13.58
C ARG A 544 -43.78 -32.86 -14.95
N ARG A 545 -42.64 -32.59 -15.61
CA ARG A 545 -42.29 -33.30 -16.85
C ARG A 545 -41.95 -34.76 -16.53
N ALA A 546 -42.35 -35.68 -17.42
CA ALA A 546 -42.01 -37.10 -17.28
C ALA A 546 -40.48 -37.29 -17.32
N GLN A 547 -39.90 -37.94 -16.30
CA GLN A 547 -38.48 -38.24 -16.25
C GLN A 547 -38.09 -39.17 -17.41
N ALA A 548 -37.03 -38.83 -18.14
CA ALA A 548 -36.44 -39.64 -19.20
C ALA A 548 -35.26 -40.48 -18.66
N GLY A 549 -35.06 -41.69 -19.17
CA GLY A 549 -33.90 -42.54 -18.89
C GLY A 549 -33.95 -43.31 -17.56
N ALA A 550 -32.77 -43.65 -17.02
CA ALA A 550 -32.57 -44.54 -15.87
C ALA A 550 -33.26 -44.07 -14.56
N ASN A 551 -33.48 -42.76 -14.40
CA ASN A 551 -34.19 -42.22 -13.22
C ASN A 551 -35.67 -42.63 -13.18
N ARG A 552 -36.30 -42.91 -14.34
CA ARG A 552 -37.69 -43.39 -14.40
C ARG A 552 -37.84 -44.80 -13.80
N GLU A 553 -36.82 -45.64 -13.95
CA GLU A 553 -36.82 -47.00 -13.41
C GLU A 553 -36.56 -47.00 -11.89
N ARG A 554 -35.70 -46.10 -11.40
CA ARG A 554 -35.39 -45.95 -9.96
C ARG A 554 -36.57 -45.46 -9.13
N HIS A 555 -37.35 -44.50 -9.62
CA HIS A 555 -38.48 -43.92 -8.89
C HIS A 555 -39.83 -44.57 -9.23
N LYS A 556 -39.82 -45.86 -9.60
CA LYS A 556 -41.05 -46.60 -9.91
C LYS A 556 -41.88 -46.87 -8.65
N SER A 557 -41.25 -47.05 -7.49
CA SER A 557 -41.90 -47.09 -6.19
C SER A 557 -41.95 -45.67 -5.59
N PRO A 558 -43.13 -45.20 -5.11
CA PRO A 558 -43.25 -43.91 -4.45
C PRO A 558 -42.60 -43.95 -3.06
N SER A 559 -42.29 -42.78 -2.51
CA SER A 559 -41.82 -42.64 -1.13
C SER A 559 -42.92 -42.93 -0.10
N TYR A 560 -42.52 -43.47 1.06
CA TYR A 560 -43.43 -43.75 2.19
C TYR A 560 -43.57 -42.56 3.15
N GLN A 561 -42.65 -41.60 3.14
CA GLN A 561 -42.66 -40.45 4.06
C GLN A 561 -43.28 -39.19 3.46
N ILE A 562 -43.01 -38.91 2.19
CA ILE A 562 -43.48 -37.71 1.50
C ILE A 562 -44.43 -38.14 0.38
N LYS A 563 -45.57 -37.48 0.28
CA LYS A 563 -46.52 -37.66 -0.83
C LYS A 563 -46.63 -36.36 -1.61
N GLU A 564 -45.98 -36.30 -2.77
CA GLU A 564 -46.14 -35.20 -3.72
C GLU A 564 -47.26 -35.53 -4.72
N GLY A 565 -47.99 -34.51 -5.17
CA GLY A 565 -48.93 -34.64 -6.28
C GLY A 565 -48.22 -34.56 -7.64
N ASP A 566 -49.00 -34.47 -8.73
CA ASP A 566 -48.45 -34.33 -10.10
C ASP A 566 -47.86 -32.93 -10.37
N THR A 567 -48.05 -32.00 -9.44
CA THR A 567 -47.50 -30.64 -9.48
C THR A 567 -46.15 -30.55 -8.78
N ILE A 568 -45.27 -29.72 -9.33
CA ILE A 568 -43.97 -29.39 -8.73
C ILE A 568 -44.16 -28.76 -7.35
N ASN A 569 -43.41 -29.25 -6.37
CA ASN A 569 -43.41 -28.70 -5.02
C ASN A 569 -42.54 -27.42 -4.94
N VAL A 570 -43.20 -26.26 -5.05
CA VAL A 570 -42.56 -24.94 -5.02
C VAL A 570 -41.79 -24.71 -3.72
N ASP A 571 -42.21 -25.29 -2.59
CA ASP A 571 -41.53 -25.12 -1.30
C ASP A 571 -40.10 -25.66 -1.30
N VAL A 572 -39.81 -26.67 -2.13
CA VAL A 572 -38.48 -27.27 -2.28
C VAL A 572 -37.71 -26.60 -3.43
N THR A 573 -38.37 -26.37 -4.56
CA THR A 573 -37.68 -26.00 -5.82
C THR A 573 -37.50 -24.50 -6.04
N CYS A 574 -38.35 -23.66 -5.42
CA CYS A 574 -38.34 -22.21 -5.60
C CYS A 574 -37.01 -21.51 -5.26
N PRO A 575 -36.38 -21.72 -4.09
CA PRO A 575 -35.18 -20.97 -3.72
C PRO A 575 -34.00 -21.30 -4.64
N GLY A 576 -33.80 -22.59 -4.96
CA GLY A 576 -32.77 -23.04 -5.89
C GLY A 576 -32.97 -22.48 -7.30
N ALA A 577 -34.20 -22.53 -7.82
CA ALA A 577 -34.51 -22.01 -9.15
C ALA A 577 -34.34 -20.48 -9.24
N THR A 578 -34.77 -19.75 -8.21
CA THR A 578 -34.66 -18.29 -8.13
C THR A 578 -33.20 -17.84 -8.14
N LEU A 579 -32.34 -18.48 -7.34
CA LEU A 579 -30.91 -18.16 -7.29
C LEU A 579 -30.17 -18.61 -8.56
N ALA A 580 -30.56 -19.74 -9.16
CA ALA A 580 -30.02 -20.16 -10.46
C ALA A 580 -30.30 -19.09 -11.54
N LEU A 581 -31.54 -18.59 -11.64
CA LEU A 581 -31.90 -17.50 -12.55
C LEU A 581 -31.09 -16.23 -12.26
N ALA A 582 -30.92 -15.87 -10.98
CA ALA A 582 -30.12 -14.72 -10.57
C ALA A 582 -28.66 -14.81 -11.04
N MET A 583 -28.04 -15.99 -10.90
CA MET A 583 -26.63 -16.20 -11.27
C MET A 583 -26.42 -16.34 -12.79
N ILE A 584 -27.33 -17.02 -13.50
CA ILE A 584 -27.25 -17.17 -14.97
C ILE A 584 -27.34 -15.79 -15.65
N TYR A 585 -28.29 -14.96 -15.20
CA TYR A 585 -28.56 -13.63 -15.76
C TYR A 585 -27.92 -12.47 -14.98
N LEU A 586 -26.90 -12.78 -14.17
CA LEU A 586 -26.20 -11.82 -13.32
C LEU A 586 -25.63 -10.64 -14.13
N LYS A 587 -26.03 -9.42 -13.78
CA LYS A 587 -25.60 -8.17 -14.43
C LYS A 587 -25.89 -8.09 -15.94
N THR A 588 -26.86 -8.86 -16.44
CA THR A 588 -27.23 -8.86 -17.87
C THR A 588 -28.28 -7.81 -18.23
N ASN A 589 -28.98 -7.23 -17.24
CA ASN A 589 -30.11 -6.32 -17.42
C ASN A 589 -31.23 -6.87 -18.33
N ASN A 590 -31.40 -8.20 -18.36
CA ASN A 590 -32.45 -8.83 -19.17
C ASN A 590 -33.83 -8.63 -18.52
N ARG A 591 -34.60 -7.68 -19.06
CA ARG A 591 -35.93 -7.33 -18.54
C ARG A 591 -36.93 -8.48 -18.61
N SER A 592 -36.90 -9.29 -19.67
CA SER A 592 -37.87 -10.38 -19.87
C SER A 592 -37.90 -11.36 -18.69
N ILE A 593 -36.74 -11.68 -18.13
CA ILE A 593 -36.61 -12.62 -17.01
C ILE A 593 -36.71 -11.89 -15.67
N ALA A 594 -36.18 -10.66 -15.59
CA ALA A 594 -36.33 -9.82 -14.40
C ALA A 594 -37.82 -9.54 -14.06
N ASP A 595 -38.67 -9.41 -15.08
CA ASP A 595 -40.10 -9.19 -14.92
C ASP A 595 -40.84 -10.44 -14.41
N TRP A 596 -40.35 -11.64 -14.72
CA TRP A 596 -40.87 -12.90 -14.14
C TRP A 596 -40.61 -13.02 -12.64
N LEU A 597 -39.55 -12.35 -12.15
CA LEU A 597 -39.13 -12.34 -10.75
C LEU A 597 -39.75 -11.17 -9.96
N LYS A 598 -40.57 -10.33 -10.60
CA LYS A 598 -41.22 -9.22 -9.93
C LYS A 598 -42.16 -9.74 -8.83
N PRO A 599 -42.18 -9.12 -7.63
CA PRO A 599 -43.21 -9.44 -6.64
C PRO A 599 -44.60 -9.20 -7.27
N PRO A 600 -45.57 -10.11 -7.07
CA PRO A 600 -46.86 -9.98 -7.72
C PRO A 600 -47.63 -8.77 -7.18
N ASP A 601 -48.35 -8.11 -8.09
CA ASP A 601 -49.09 -6.87 -7.79
C ASP A 601 -50.56 -7.13 -7.35
N THR A 602 -50.93 -8.37 -7.02
CA THR A 602 -52.30 -8.75 -6.62
C THR A 602 -52.32 -9.54 -5.31
N TRP A 603 -53.29 -9.27 -4.42
CA TRP A 603 -53.44 -9.97 -3.12
C TRP A 603 -53.48 -11.48 -3.25
N PHE A 604 -54.31 -11.99 -4.16
CA PHE A 604 -54.47 -13.42 -4.39
C PHE A 604 -53.12 -14.11 -4.67
N LEU A 605 -52.29 -13.56 -5.55
CA LEU A 605 -50.98 -14.15 -5.88
C LEU A 605 -49.94 -14.00 -4.76
N LEU A 606 -50.06 -12.98 -3.91
CA LEU A 606 -49.18 -12.84 -2.74
C LEU A 606 -49.45 -13.94 -1.72
N ASP A 607 -50.70 -14.33 -1.52
CA ASP A 607 -51.07 -15.42 -0.60
C ASP A 607 -50.52 -16.80 -1.03
N PHE A 608 -50.24 -17.01 -2.32
CA PHE A 608 -49.63 -18.26 -2.82
C PHE A 608 -48.11 -18.35 -2.57
N ILE A 609 -47.44 -17.25 -2.24
CA ILE A 609 -45.99 -17.19 -2.14
C ILE A 609 -45.59 -16.97 -0.69
N LYS A 610 -44.76 -17.86 -0.15
CA LYS A 610 -44.15 -17.64 1.16
C LYS A 610 -43.33 -16.34 1.15
N PRO A 611 -43.44 -15.48 2.17
CA PRO A 611 -42.78 -14.18 2.19
C PRO A 611 -41.25 -14.30 2.12
N GLU A 612 -40.70 -15.39 2.65
CA GLU A 612 -39.28 -15.77 2.54
C GLU A 612 -38.80 -15.85 1.08
N PHE A 613 -39.62 -16.39 0.18
CA PHE A 613 -39.31 -16.46 -1.25
C PHE A 613 -39.41 -15.09 -1.93
N LEU A 614 -40.23 -14.17 -1.43
CA LEU A 614 -40.30 -12.80 -1.94
C LEU A 614 -38.98 -12.04 -1.73
N LEU A 615 -38.27 -12.31 -0.63
CA LEU A 615 -36.93 -11.76 -0.41
C LEU A 615 -35.97 -12.25 -1.50
N LEU A 616 -35.91 -13.57 -1.76
CA LEU A 616 -35.04 -14.14 -2.79
C LEU A 616 -35.41 -13.68 -4.19
N ARG A 617 -36.70 -13.57 -4.52
CA ARG A 617 -37.17 -13.07 -5.83
C ARG A 617 -36.81 -11.61 -6.04
N THR A 618 -37.01 -10.77 -5.04
CA THR A 618 -36.62 -9.35 -5.08
C THR A 618 -35.10 -9.22 -5.25
N LEU A 619 -34.33 -9.96 -4.44
CA LEU A 619 -32.88 -10.03 -4.55
C LEU A 619 -32.41 -10.46 -5.95
N ALA A 620 -32.97 -11.54 -6.48
CA ALA A 620 -32.65 -12.07 -7.81
C ALA A 620 -32.95 -11.05 -8.92
N ARG A 621 -34.12 -10.41 -8.87
CA ARG A 621 -34.49 -9.35 -9.81
C ARG A 621 -33.49 -8.19 -9.79
N CYS A 622 -33.12 -7.71 -8.60
CA CYS A 622 -32.17 -6.61 -8.46
C CYS A 622 -30.77 -6.99 -8.96
N ILE A 623 -30.31 -8.23 -8.74
CA ILE A 623 -29.00 -8.70 -9.23
C ILE A 623 -28.95 -8.80 -10.77
N ILE A 624 -30.07 -9.18 -11.40
CA ILE A 624 -30.20 -9.16 -12.87
C ILE A 624 -30.17 -7.72 -13.39
N MET A 625 -30.95 -6.83 -12.77
CA MET A 625 -31.03 -5.39 -13.07
C MET A 625 -29.98 -4.58 -12.31
N TRP A 626 -28.72 -5.02 -12.39
CA TRP A 626 -27.61 -4.50 -11.59
C TRP A 626 -27.35 -3.00 -11.77
N ASP A 627 -27.57 -2.50 -12.98
CA ASP A 627 -27.25 -1.10 -13.31
C ASP A 627 -28.26 -0.10 -12.74
N GLU A 628 -29.47 -0.55 -12.42
CA GLU A 628 -30.56 0.26 -11.88
C GLU A 628 -30.47 0.42 -10.34
N ILE A 629 -29.53 -0.26 -9.66
CA ILE A 629 -29.39 -0.19 -8.20
C ILE A 629 -28.82 1.17 -7.76
N LEU A 630 -29.59 1.92 -6.99
CA LEU A 630 -29.19 3.23 -6.45
C LEU A 630 -29.13 3.23 -4.91
N PRO A 631 -28.14 3.92 -4.30
CA PRO A 631 -27.96 3.97 -2.85
C PRO A 631 -28.85 5.03 -2.19
N ASN A 632 -30.17 4.98 -2.43
CA ASN A 632 -31.13 5.89 -1.81
C ASN A 632 -32.39 5.15 -1.30
N THR A 633 -33.11 5.76 -0.37
CA THR A 633 -34.29 5.13 0.27
C THR A 633 -35.47 5.02 -0.69
N GLU A 634 -35.57 5.95 -1.66
CA GLU A 634 -36.58 5.95 -2.70
C GLU A 634 -36.49 4.71 -3.59
N TRP A 635 -35.27 4.32 -3.98
CA TRP A 635 -35.02 3.13 -4.78
C TRP A 635 -35.39 1.86 -4.03
N VAL A 636 -35.03 1.74 -2.75
CA VAL A 636 -35.41 0.57 -1.94
C VAL A 636 -36.94 0.45 -1.88
N LYS A 637 -37.64 1.55 -1.57
CA LYS A 637 -39.10 1.61 -1.54
C LYS A 637 -39.72 1.36 -2.92
N SER A 638 -39.01 1.66 -4.01
CA SER A 638 -39.48 1.46 -5.39
C SER A 638 -39.72 -0.01 -5.77
N ASN A 639 -39.15 -0.96 -5.03
CA ASN A 639 -39.34 -2.39 -5.26
C ASN A 639 -40.65 -2.95 -4.65
N ILE A 640 -41.30 -2.19 -3.77
CA ILE A 640 -42.56 -2.61 -3.12
C ILE A 640 -43.74 -2.46 -4.12
N PRO A 641 -44.56 -3.48 -4.39
CA PRO A 641 -45.73 -3.39 -5.26
C PRO A 641 -46.66 -2.18 -4.98
N GLN A 642 -47.28 -1.62 -6.03
CA GLN A 642 -48.17 -0.46 -5.89
C GLN A 642 -49.38 -0.75 -5.00
N ILE A 643 -49.88 -1.99 -5.01
CA ILE A 643 -50.99 -2.46 -4.17
C ILE A 643 -50.73 -2.29 -2.68
N MET A 644 -49.46 -2.28 -2.27
CA MET A 644 -49.04 -2.10 -0.87
C MET A 644 -48.72 -0.64 -0.52
N ARG A 645 -48.66 0.27 -1.51
CA ARG A 645 -48.39 1.71 -1.31
C ARG A 645 -49.65 2.59 -1.38
N GLY A 646 -50.79 2.03 -1.81
CA GLY A 646 -52.06 2.75 -1.95
C GLY A 646 -52.80 2.95 -0.62
N ASN A 647 -53.78 3.85 -0.61
CA ASN A 647 -54.72 4.01 0.50
C ASN A 647 -55.75 2.87 0.44
N PHE A 648 -55.90 2.12 1.53
CA PHE A 648 -56.80 0.96 1.61
C PHE A 648 -58.26 1.41 1.75
N ASP A 649 -59.15 0.79 0.96
CA ASP A 649 -60.58 0.82 1.23
C ASP A 649 -60.88 -0.19 2.37
N PRO A 650 -61.48 0.24 3.49
CA PRO A 650 -61.68 -0.61 4.68
C PRO A 650 -62.76 -1.70 4.50
N SER A 651 -63.22 -1.96 3.28
CA SER A 651 -64.27 -2.93 2.95
C SER A 651 -63.76 -4.30 2.51
N GLU A 652 -62.46 -4.46 2.26
CA GLU A 652 -61.86 -5.76 1.91
C GLU A 652 -61.30 -6.45 3.17
N ASP A 653 -61.68 -7.71 3.41
CA ASP A 653 -61.09 -8.58 4.44
C ASP A 653 -59.64 -8.95 4.07
N ILE A 654 -58.74 -7.97 4.14
CA ILE A 654 -57.32 -8.14 3.81
C ILE A 654 -56.58 -8.64 5.05
N ASN A 655 -55.82 -9.72 4.88
CA ASN A 655 -54.90 -10.19 5.92
C ASN A 655 -53.71 -9.22 6.04
N MET A 656 -53.84 -8.25 6.96
CA MET A 656 -52.83 -7.22 7.24
C MET A 656 -51.48 -7.81 7.65
N ASP A 657 -51.46 -9.01 8.26
CA ASP A 657 -50.21 -9.66 8.68
C ASP A 657 -49.39 -10.15 7.48
N THR A 658 -50.05 -10.71 6.46
CA THR A 658 -49.39 -11.16 5.22
C THR A 658 -48.83 -9.97 4.43
N MET A 659 -49.56 -8.85 4.42
CA MET A 659 -49.08 -7.60 3.84
C MET A 659 -47.82 -7.10 4.54
N ALA A 660 -47.84 -6.99 5.87
CA ALA A 660 -46.70 -6.51 6.64
C ALA A 660 -45.47 -7.42 6.43
N GLN A 661 -45.64 -8.74 6.48
CA GLN A 661 -44.57 -9.70 6.24
C GLN A 661 -43.99 -9.57 4.82
N ALA A 662 -44.84 -9.50 3.78
CA ALA A 662 -44.39 -9.32 2.42
C ALA A 662 -43.57 -8.02 2.25
N GLN A 663 -44.01 -6.93 2.89
CA GLN A 663 -43.31 -5.64 2.82
C GLN A 663 -41.92 -5.72 3.45
N ASP A 664 -41.83 -6.36 4.61
CA ASP A 664 -40.59 -6.50 5.37
C ASP A 664 -39.56 -7.33 4.60
N TYR A 665 -39.97 -8.48 4.05
CA TYR A 665 -39.09 -9.37 3.28
C TYR A 665 -38.67 -8.76 1.93
N ILE A 666 -39.56 -8.06 1.21
CA ILE A 666 -39.21 -7.34 -0.02
C ILE A 666 -38.18 -6.24 0.28
N THR A 667 -38.40 -5.48 1.35
CA THR A 667 -37.47 -4.42 1.79
C THR A 667 -36.11 -5.02 2.16
N ALA A 668 -36.09 -6.11 2.94
CA ALA A 668 -34.86 -6.81 3.29
C ALA A 668 -34.11 -7.35 2.05
N GLY A 669 -34.83 -7.88 1.05
CA GLY A 669 -34.26 -8.36 -0.21
C GLY A 669 -33.63 -7.24 -1.03
N ALA A 670 -34.29 -6.09 -1.13
CA ALA A 670 -33.73 -4.90 -1.79
C ALA A 670 -32.51 -4.34 -1.04
N CYS A 671 -32.54 -4.31 0.30
CA CYS A 671 -31.38 -3.94 1.11
C CYS A 671 -30.19 -4.90 0.93
N MET A 672 -30.46 -6.21 0.82
CA MET A 672 -29.41 -7.20 0.56
C MET A 672 -28.79 -7.04 -0.83
N ALA A 673 -29.61 -6.73 -1.85
CA ALA A 673 -29.11 -6.41 -3.18
C ALA A 673 -28.22 -5.15 -3.18
N LEU A 674 -28.61 -4.12 -2.41
CA LEU A 674 -27.79 -2.93 -2.19
C LEU A 674 -26.46 -3.28 -1.51
N GLY A 675 -26.48 -4.17 -0.53
CA GLY A 675 -25.29 -4.71 0.12
C GLY A 675 -24.33 -5.40 -0.85
N LEU A 676 -24.83 -6.27 -1.73
CA LEU A 676 -24.03 -6.94 -2.77
C LEU A 676 -23.46 -5.95 -3.80
N ARG A 677 -24.22 -4.92 -4.19
CA ARG A 677 -23.79 -3.92 -5.18
C ARG A 677 -22.61 -3.07 -4.70
N PHE A 678 -22.63 -2.72 -3.42
CA PHE A 678 -21.66 -1.83 -2.78
C PHE A 678 -20.74 -2.57 -1.79
N ALA A 679 -20.61 -3.89 -1.93
CA ALA A 679 -19.77 -4.74 -1.08
C ALA A 679 -18.32 -4.21 -1.04
N GLY A 680 -17.80 -3.99 0.16
CA GLY A 680 -16.44 -3.52 0.40
C GLY A 680 -16.09 -2.18 -0.25
N SER A 681 -17.08 -1.34 -0.55
CA SER A 681 -16.87 -0.01 -1.15
C SER A 681 -16.77 1.12 -0.13
N ALA A 682 -17.24 0.89 1.11
CA ALA A 682 -17.34 1.91 2.15
C ALA A 682 -18.12 3.17 1.72
N ASN A 683 -19.11 3.01 0.82
CA ASN A 683 -19.96 4.10 0.36
C ASN A 683 -20.84 4.65 1.51
N SER A 684 -20.77 5.97 1.74
CA SER A 684 -21.53 6.66 2.80
C SER A 684 -23.03 6.61 2.59
N ASP A 685 -23.51 6.85 1.36
CA ASP A 685 -24.94 6.99 1.06
C ASP A 685 -25.65 5.64 1.20
N ALA A 686 -25.01 4.57 0.73
CA ALA A 686 -25.51 3.21 0.90
C ALA A 686 -25.58 2.83 2.38
N PHE A 687 -24.58 3.22 3.17
CA PHE A 687 -24.56 2.97 4.61
C PHE A 687 -25.66 3.73 5.35
N ASP A 688 -25.83 5.02 5.09
CA ASP A 688 -26.84 5.84 5.77
C ASP A 688 -28.26 5.34 5.45
N CYS A 689 -28.51 4.97 4.19
CA CYS A 689 -29.76 4.32 3.76
C CYS A 689 -30.03 3.02 4.53
N LEU A 690 -29.07 2.09 4.56
CA LEU A 690 -29.21 0.81 5.29
C LEU A 690 -29.38 1.01 6.80
N TYR A 691 -28.67 2.00 7.37
CA TYR A 691 -28.77 2.33 8.78
C TYR A 691 -30.14 2.89 9.17
N GLU A 692 -30.76 3.70 8.30
CA GLU A 692 -32.13 4.18 8.48
C GLU A 692 -33.14 3.02 8.53
N PHE A 693 -33.04 2.07 7.60
CA PHE A 693 -33.89 0.88 7.61
C PHE A 693 -33.65 0.01 8.86
N ALA A 694 -32.39 -0.25 9.22
CA ALA A 694 -32.07 -1.00 10.44
C ALA A 694 -32.69 -0.35 11.70
N ARG A 695 -32.64 0.98 11.81
CA ARG A 695 -33.30 1.72 12.91
C ARG A 695 -34.81 1.60 12.88
N THR A 696 -35.41 1.62 11.70
CA THR A 696 -36.86 1.46 11.53
C THR A 696 -37.30 0.07 11.99
N PHE A 697 -36.62 -0.99 11.54
CA PHE A 697 -36.89 -2.36 11.98
C PHE A 697 -36.67 -2.57 13.48
N MET A 698 -35.63 -1.96 14.08
CA MET A 698 -35.45 -2.00 15.54
C MET A 698 -36.59 -1.32 16.31
N LYS A 699 -37.12 -0.20 15.82
CA LYS A 699 -38.29 0.46 16.43
C LYS A 699 -39.54 -0.42 16.34
N MET A 700 -39.79 -1.00 15.16
CA MET A 700 -40.91 -1.92 14.94
C MET A 700 -40.83 -3.13 15.89
N MET A 701 -39.63 -3.69 16.05
CA MET A 701 -39.37 -4.79 16.98
C MET A 701 -39.64 -4.43 18.44
N SER A 702 -39.31 -3.20 18.87
CA SER A 702 -39.60 -2.75 20.24
C SER A 702 -41.10 -2.59 20.51
N PHE A 703 -41.88 -2.23 19.50
CA PHE A 703 -43.33 -2.11 19.58
C PHE A 703 -44.03 -3.48 19.50
N ALA A 704 -43.54 -4.37 18.62
CA ALA A 704 -44.04 -5.75 18.47
C ALA A 704 -43.76 -6.64 19.69
N GLY A 705 -42.83 -6.25 20.59
CA GLY A 705 -42.61 -6.93 21.87
C GLY A 705 -43.74 -6.75 22.90
N THR A 706 -44.77 -5.94 22.58
CA THR A 706 -46.02 -5.88 23.34
C THR A 706 -47.01 -6.90 22.76
N ALA A 707 -47.80 -7.56 23.61
CA ALA A 707 -48.57 -8.79 23.35
C ALA A 707 -49.61 -8.77 22.19
N ALA A 708 -49.64 -7.73 21.34
CA ALA A 708 -50.57 -7.53 20.25
C ALA A 708 -50.11 -8.09 18.89
N VAL A 709 -48.83 -8.46 18.72
CA VAL A 709 -48.31 -9.09 17.49
C VAL A 709 -47.78 -10.47 17.84
N GLY A 710 -48.34 -11.52 17.23
CA GLY A 710 -47.99 -12.92 17.57
C GLY A 710 -46.50 -13.26 17.35
N ALA A 711 -46.01 -14.30 18.03
CA ALA A 711 -44.62 -14.80 17.98
C ALA A 711 -44.07 -14.99 16.54
N MET A 712 -44.93 -15.32 15.57
CA MET A 712 -44.55 -15.49 14.17
C MET A 712 -44.04 -14.18 13.52
N GLY A 713 -44.59 -13.03 13.93
CA GLY A 713 -44.17 -11.73 13.40
C GLY A 713 -42.76 -11.32 13.86
N TYR A 714 -42.38 -11.70 15.08
CA TYR A 714 -41.07 -11.36 15.63
C TYR A 714 -39.93 -12.13 14.93
N TYR A 715 -40.10 -13.44 14.68
CA TYR A 715 -39.12 -14.23 13.92
C TYR A 715 -38.84 -13.65 12.52
N ASN A 716 -39.90 -13.27 11.80
CA ASN A 716 -39.80 -12.66 10.48
C ASN A 716 -39.06 -11.32 10.50
N LEU A 717 -39.38 -10.46 11.47
CA LEU A 717 -38.68 -9.19 11.69
C LEU A 717 -37.20 -9.40 12.04
N GLN A 718 -36.87 -10.41 12.84
CA GLN A 718 -35.48 -10.78 13.15
C GLN A 718 -34.70 -11.25 11.93
N THR A 719 -35.32 -12.06 11.08
CA THR A 719 -34.72 -12.51 9.82
C THR A 719 -34.41 -11.31 8.94
N CYS A 720 -35.37 -10.42 8.71
CA CYS A 720 -35.18 -9.20 7.91
C CYS A 720 -34.09 -8.29 8.48
N LEU A 721 -34.09 -8.08 9.80
CA LEU A 721 -33.07 -7.26 10.49
C LEU A 721 -31.67 -7.87 10.40
N SER A 722 -31.55 -9.19 10.52
CA SER A 722 -30.29 -9.92 10.35
C SER A 722 -29.74 -9.72 8.92
N MET A 723 -30.61 -9.76 7.91
CA MET A 723 -30.22 -9.51 6.52
C MET A 723 -29.78 -8.08 6.26
N ILE A 724 -30.49 -7.09 6.82
CA ILE A 724 -30.08 -5.68 6.74
C ILE A 724 -28.73 -5.46 7.44
N LEU A 725 -28.51 -6.09 8.60
CA LEU A 725 -27.23 -6.01 9.32
C LEU A 725 -26.07 -6.62 8.52
N LEU A 726 -26.30 -7.77 7.88
CA LEU A 726 -25.32 -8.39 6.98
C LEU A 726 -25.04 -7.51 5.76
N ALA A 727 -26.06 -6.93 5.14
CA ALA A 727 -25.90 -5.99 4.03
C ALA A 727 -25.06 -4.77 4.43
N MET A 728 -25.35 -4.18 5.58
CA MET A 728 -24.61 -3.03 6.11
C MET A 728 -23.15 -3.38 6.42
N SER A 729 -22.92 -4.57 6.99
CA SER A 729 -21.57 -5.07 7.27
C SER A 729 -20.80 -5.42 5.99
N MET A 730 -21.50 -5.83 4.94
CA MET A 730 -20.91 -6.10 3.63
C MET A 730 -20.45 -4.81 2.92
N VAL A 731 -21.26 -3.74 2.97
CA VAL A 731 -20.86 -2.41 2.43
C VAL A 731 -19.62 -1.88 3.15
N MET A 732 -19.59 -2.03 4.48
CA MET A 732 -18.51 -1.56 5.35
C MET A 732 -17.46 -2.63 5.67
N ALA A 733 -17.36 -3.70 4.88
CA ALA A 733 -16.50 -4.84 5.15
C ALA A 733 -15.02 -4.44 5.27
N GLY A 734 -14.37 -4.86 6.36
CA GLY A 734 -12.98 -4.56 6.71
C GLY A 734 -12.73 -3.20 7.37
N THR A 735 -13.64 -2.23 7.27
CA THR A 735 -13.42 -0.86 7.79
C THR A 735 -13.47 -0.74 9.32
N GLY A 736 -14.14 -1.67 10.01
CA GLY A 736 -14.36 -1.58 11.45
C GLY A 736 -15.27 -0.43 11.88
N ASN A 737 -16.29 -0.07 11.10
CA ASN A 737 -17.23 1.02 11.40
C ASN A 737 -17.88 0.89 12.80
N LEU A 738 -17.79 1.94 13.61
CA LEU A 738 -18.24 1.94 15.01
C LEU A 738 -19.75 1.76 15.18
N LYS A 739 -20.57 2.36 14.31
CA LYS A 739 -22.04 2.27 14.40
C LYS A 739 -22.51 0.82 14.19
N VAL A 740 -21.90 0.12 13.23
CA VAL A 740 -22.19 -1.30 12.95
C VAL A 740 -21.72 -2.19 14.10
N LEU A 741 -20.52 -1.93 14.64
CA LEU A 741 -20.00 -2.64 15.81
C LEU A 741 -20.93 -2.51 17.02
N GLN A 742 -21.44 -1.31 17.29
CA GLN A 742 -22.39 -1.08 18.38
C GLN A 742 -23.68 -1.88 18.21
N LEU A 743 -24.21 -1.97 16.99
CA LEU A 743 -25.37 -2.80 16.69
C LEU A 743 -25.10 -4.29 16.85
N CYS A 744 -23.97 -4.79 16.33
CA CYS A 744 -23.56 -6.18 16.52
C CYS A 744 -23.38 -6.52 18.01
N ARG A 745 -22.80 -5.60 18.79
CA ARG A 745 -22.63 -5.73 20.24
C ARG A 745 -23.98 -5.77 20.97
N PHE A 746 -24.94 -4.96 20.53
CA PHE A 746 -26.30 -4.98 21.06
C PHE A 746 -26.96 -6.35 20.86
N PHE A 747 -26.90 -6.92 19.65
CA PHE A 747 -27.45 -8.25 19.38
C PHE A 747 -26.67 -9.38 20.07
N HIS A 748 -25.34 -9.28 20.19
CA HIS A 748 -24.53 -10.27 20.93
C HIS A 748 -24.94 -10.40 22.41
N LYS A 749 -25.34 -9.30 23.05
CA LYS A 749 -25.78 -9.29 24.45
C LYS A 749 -27.19 -9.84 24.64
N ARG A 750 -27.99 -9.92 23.58
CA ARG A 750 -29.36 -10.45 23.61
C ARG A 750 -29.35 -11.96 23.45
N THR A 751 -29.37 -12.71 24.55
CA THR A 751 -29.24 -14.18 24.57
C THR A 751 -30.47 -14.89 25.15
N GLY A 752 -31.66 -14.30 24.99
CA GLY A 752 -32.91 -14.86 25.54
C GLY A 752 -34.12 -14.53 24.67
N GLY A 753 -35.21 -15.26 24.89
CA GLY A 753 -36.43 -15.20 24.07
C GLY A 753 -36.28 -15.96 22.76
N GLU A 754 -36.87 -15.43 21.68
CA GLU A 754 -36.90 -16.04 20.35
C GLU A 754 -35.57 -15.91 19.56
N MET A 755 -34.45 -15.58 20.22
CA MET A 755 -33.12 -15.53 19.60
C MET A 755 -32.51 -16.93 19.55
N ASN A 756 -32.38 -17.48 18.34
CA ASN A 756 -31.88 -18.84 18.13
C ASN A 756 -30.40 -18.86 17.69
N TYR A 757 -29.86 -20.07 17.50
CA TYR A 757 -28.50 -20.30 17.02
C TYR A 757 -28.21 -19.58 15.69
N GLY A 758 -29.13 -19.66 14.72
CA GLY A 758 -28.96 -19.09 13.39
C GLY A 758 -28.85 -17.56 13.39
N PHE A 759 -29.66 -16.87 14.18
CA PHE A 759 -29.54 -15.42 14.31
C PHE A 759 -28.21 -15.01 14.96
N HIS A 760 -27.75 -15.73 15.98
CA HIS A 760 -26.40 -15.52 16.52
C HIS A 760 -25.33 -15.72 15.44
N MET A 761 -25.45 -16.75 14.59
CA MET A 761 -24.53 -16.96 13.46
C MET A 761 -24.57 -15.77 12.49
N ALA A 762 -25.74 -15.28 12.10
CA ALA A 762 -25.89 -14.12 11.22
C ALA A 762 -25.23 -12.86 11.80
N HIS A 763 -25.49 -12.54 13.07
CA HIS A 763 -24.92 -11.38 13.75
C HIS A 763 -23.39 -11.47 13.90
N HIS A 764 -22.86 -12.66 14.15
CA HIS A 764 -21.41 -12.88 14.29
C HIS A 764 -20.70 -12.94 12.94
N MET A 765 -21.35 -13.43 11.89
CA MET A 765 -20.88 -13.28 10.51
C MET A 765 -20.80 -11.81 10.12
N ALA A 766 -21.82 -11.00 10.46
CA ALA A 766 -21.80 -9.56 10.25
C ALA A 766 -20.63 -8.88 10.97
N LEU A 767 -20.40 -9.22 12.24
CA LEU A 767 -19.26 -8.74 13.03
C LEU A 767 -17.92 -9.16 12.42
N GLY A 768 -17.80 -10.39 11.93
CA GLY A 768 -16.61 -10.91 11.27
C GLY A 768 -16.32 -10.22 9.93
N LEU A 769 -17.34 -9.97 9.10
CA LEU A 769 -17.20 -9.21 7.84
C LEU A 769 -16.74 -7.77 8.08
N LEU A 770 -17.21 -7.14 9.16
CA LEU A 770 -16.83 -5.77 9.53
C LEU A 770 -15.33 -5.65 9.82
N PHE A 771 -14.71 -6.68 10.40
CA PHE A 771 -13.29 -6.75 10.75
C PHE A 771 -12.56 -7.85 9.97
N LEU A 772 -12.93 -8.05 8.70
CA LEU A 772 -12.42 -9.14 7.87
C LEU A 772 -10.89 -9.15 7.79
N GLY A 773 -10.28 -10.25 8.22
CA GLY A 773 -8.82 -10.42 8.33
C GLY A 773 -8.12 -9.32 9.12
N GLY A 774 -8.72 -8.87 10.22
CA GLY A 774 -8.21 -7.77 11.05
C GLY A 774 -8.22 -6.41 10.34
N GLY A 775 -9.05 -6.22 9.32
CA GLY A 775 -9.12 -5.00 8.50
C GLY A 775 -8.18 -5.00 7.29
N ARG A 776 -7.50 -6.12 7.03
CA ARG A 776 -6.63 -6.30 5.86
C ARG A 776 -7.42 -6.64 4.59
N TYR A 777 -8.49 -7.41 4.76
CA TYR A 777 -9.30 -7.93 3.67
C TYR A 777 -10.63 -7.20 3.61
N THR A 778 -11.23 -7.21 2.43
CA THR A 778 -12.58 -6.72 2.20
C THR A 778 -13.22 -7.54 1.08
N VAL A 779 -14.50 -7.37 0.83
CA VAL A 779 -15.28 -8.21 -0.07
C VAL A 779 -15.34 -7.59 -1.46
N SER A 780 -15.15 -8.38 -2.52
CA SER A 780 -15.31 -7.91 -3.91
C SER A 780 -16.72 -8.16 -4.47
N SER A 781 -17.11 -7.38 -5.47
CA SER A 781 -18.35 -7.49 -6.24
C SER A 781 -18.14 -8.14 -7.62
N SER A 782 -17.04 -8.89 -7.78
CA SER A 782 -16.81 -9.70 -9.00
C SER A 782 -17.93 -10.73 -9.17
N ASN A 783 -18.19 -11.18 -10.40
CA ASN A 783 -19.28 -12.14 -10.64
C ASN A 783 -19.08 -13.43 -9.83
N SER A 784 -17.82 -13.89 -9.72
CA SER A 784 -17.46 -15.04 -8.89
C SER A 784 -17.68 -14.80 -7.41
N ALA A 785 -17.28 -13.63 -6.91
CA ALA A 785 -17.46 -13.27 -5.51
C ALA A 785 -18.94 -13.15 -5.13
N ILE A 786 -19.78 -12.58 -6.00
CA ILE A 786 -21.24 -12.53 -5.76
C ILE A 786 -21.82 -13.94 -5.67
N ALA A 787 -21.40 -14.87 -6.54
CA ALA A 787 -21.85 -16.26 -6.46
C ALA A 787 -21.48 -16.92 -5.12
N ALA A 788 -20.26 -16.69 -4.64
CA ALA A 788 -19.80 -17.17 -3.34
C ALA A 788 -20.56 -16.53 -2.16
N LEU A 789 -20.82 -15.22 -2.22
CA LEU A 789 -21.59 -14.50 -1.20
C LEU A 789 -23.06 -14.94 -1.15
N LEU A 790 -23.68 -15.23 -2.29
CA LEU A 790 -25.05 -15.76 -2.34
C LEU A 790 -25.15 -17.12 -1.64
N CYS A 791 -24.11 -17.96 -1.74
CA CYS A 791 -24.05 -19.21 -0.99
C CYS A 791 -23.84 -18.96 0.51
N ALA A 792 -22.88 -18.12 0.86
CA ALA A 792 -22.51 -17.89 2.25
C ALA A 792 -23.56 -17.11 3.05
N LEU A 793 -24.25 -16.18 2.41
CA LEU A 793 -25.20 -15.25 3.03
C LEU A 793 -26.64 -15.58 2.65
N TYR A 794 -26.94 -16.85 2.38
CA TYR A 794 -28.30 -17.31 2.15
C TYR A 794 -29.21 -16.91 3.34
N PRO A 795 -30.38 -16.28 3.10
CA PRO A 795 -31.17 -15.63 4.15
C PRO A 795 -31.74 -16.53 5.25
N HIS A 796 -31.89 -17.83 5.01
CA HIS A 796 -32.36 -18.77 6.03
C HIS A 796 -31.22 -19.27 6.89
N PHE A 797 -31.22 -18.88 8.16
CA PHE A 797 -30.27 -19.36 9.14
C PHE A 797 -30.81 -20.58 9.90
N PRO A 798 -29.95 -21.50 10.38
CA PRO A 798 -30.37 -22.71 11.07
C PRO A 798 -31.13 -22.43 12.36
N ALA A 799 -32.17 -23.19 12.66
CA ALA A 799 -32.92 -23.03 13.91
C ALA A 799 -32.07 -23.42 15.15
N HIS A 800 -31.27 -24.47 15.03
CA HIS A 800 -30.38 -24.99 16.07
C HIS A 800 -29.08 -25.54 15.45
N SER A 801 -28.10 -25.96 16.25
CA SER A 801 -26.75 -26.26 15.75
C SER A 801 -26.66 -27.45 14.79
N THR A 802 -27.57 -28.41 14.83
CA THR A 802 -27.58 -29.58 13.93
C THR A 802 -28.47 -29.40 12.70
N ASP A 803 -29.22 -28.31 12.61
CA ASP A 803 -30.17 -28.07 11.53
C ASP A 803 -29.46 -27.71 10.22
N ASN A 804 -29.67 -28.51 9.18
CA ASN A 804 -29.19 -28.26 7.83
C ASN A 804 -30.31 -28.31 6.79
N ARG A 805 -31.58 -28.28 7.24
CA ARG A 805 -32.75 -28.58 6.41
C ARG A 805 -32.83 -27.69 5.17
N TYR A 806 -32.71 -26.38 5.38
CA TYR A 806 -32.81 -25.38 4.31
C TYR A 806 -31.47 -25.02 3.68
N HIS A 807 -30.36 -25.22 4.40
CA HIS A 807 -29.04 -24.80 3.95
C HIS A 807 -27.94 -25.56 4.68
N LEU A 808 -26.96 -26.06 3.94
CA LEU A 808 -25.78 -26.71 4.49
C LEU A 808 -24.88 -25.69 5.19
N GLN A 809 -24.67 -25.83 6.50
CA GLN A 809 -23.92 -24.86 7.31
C GLN A 809 -22.46 -24.65 6.86
N ALA A 810 -21.82 -25.66 6.26
CA ALA A 810 -20.46 -25.53 5.73
C ALA A 810 -20.32 -24.37 4.71
N LEU A 811 -21.37 -24.12 3.92
CA LEU A 811 -21.37 -23.13 2.85
C LEU A 811 -21.23 -21.68 3.37
N ARG A 812 -21.50 -21.44 4.66
CA ARG A 812 -21.28 -20.14 5.31
C ARG A 812 -19.83 -19.64 5.21
N HIS A 813 -18.87 -20.55 5.08
CA HIS A 813 -17.45 -20.22 4.93
C HIS A 813 -17.03 -19.85 3.50
N LEU A 814 -17.91 -20.03 2.50
CA LEU A 814 -17.61 -19.62 1.11
C LEU A 814 -17.44 -18.11 0.94
N ALA A 815 -17.83 -17.30 1.94
CA ALA A 815 -17.57 -15.85 1.96
C ALA A 815 -16.07 -15.52 1.79
N VAL A 816 -15.18 -16.44 2.17
CA VAL A 816 -13.73 -16.30 2.00
C VAL A 816 -13.33 -16.20 0.52
N LEU A 817 -14.02 -16.87 -0.39
CA LEU A 817 -13.74 -16.79 -1.84
C LEU A 817 -14.04 -15.40 -2.42
N ALA A 818 -14.85 -14.61 -1.73
CA ALA A 818 -15.16 -13.23 -2.09
C ALA A 818 -14.19 -12.21 -1.47
N ALA A 819 -13.36 -12.63 -0.50
CA ALA A 819 -12.43 -11.77 0.21
C ALA A 819 -11.17 -11.51 -0.63
N GLU A 820 -10.77 -10.24 -0.73
CA GLU A 820 -9.54 -9.82 -1.39
C GLU A 820 -8.74 -8.84 -0.51
N PRO A 821 -7.40 -8.91 -0.52
CA PRO A 821 -6.57 -7.98 0.23
C PRO A 821 -6.56 -6.64 -0.51
N ARG A 822 -7.10 -5.59 0.11
CA ARG A 822 -7.08 -4.20 -0.43
C ARG A 822 -6.50 -3.17 0.52
N LEU A 823 -6.01 -3.59 1.70
CA LEU A 823 -5.37 -2.69 2.63
C LEU A 823 -4.00 -2.27 2.09
N LEU A 824 -3.80 -0.96 1.91
CA LEU A 824 -2.51 -0.38 1.58
C LEU A 824 -1.90 0.24 2.82
N VAL A 825 -0.72 -0.23 3.21
CA VAL A 825 0.02 0.20 4.40
C VAL A 825 1.30 0.91 3.96
N PRO A 826 1.41 2.23 4.13
CA PRO A 826 2.65 2.92 3.89
C PRO A 826 3.65 2.57 4.99
N VAL A 827 4.87 2.23 4.59
CA VAL A 827 5.98 1.94 5.48
C VAL A 827 7.09 2.93 5.18
N ASP A 828 7.53 3.62 6.22
CA ASP A 828 8.63 4.55 6.10
C ASP A 828 9.92 3.78 5.79
N VAL A 829 10.63 4.23 4.76
CA VAL A 829 11.83 3.56 4.23
C VAL A 829 12.99 3.56 5.22
N ASP A 830 13.10 4.64 6.00
CA ASP A 830 14.23 4.88 6.90
C ASP A 830 14.05 4.12 8.22
N SER A 831 12.85 4.18 8.80
CA SER A 831 12.53 3.46 10.05
C SER A 831 12.06 2.01 9.85
N LEU A 832 11.65 1.62 8.64
CA LEU A 832 11.00 0.36 8.31
C LEU A 832 9.73 0.08 9.13
N LYS A 833 9.10 1.13 9.69
CA LYS A 833 7.86 1.03 10.47
C LYS A 833 6.66 1.50 9.66
N PRO A 834 5.49 0.88 9.84
CA PRO A 834 4.23 1.39 9.31
C PRO A 834 3.97 2.83 9.78
N CYS A 835 3.58 3.70 8.87
CA CYS A 835 3.32 5.12 9.13
C CYS A 835 1.96 5.54 8.57
N TYR A 836 1.60 6.83 8.70
CA TYR A 836 0.48 7.38 7.96
C TYR A 836 1.00 8.15 6.75
N ALA A 837 0.30 8.07 5.63
CA ALA A 837 0.60 8.87 4.43
C ALA A 837 -0.70 9.29 3.77
N LEU A 838 -0.74 10.50 3.22
CA LEU A 838 -1.90 10.98 2.47
C LEU A 838 -1.88 10.37 1.06
N LEU A 839 -2.98 9.76 0.68
CA LEU A 839 -3.21 9.17 -0.64
C LEU A 839 -4.26 9.97 -1.38
N GLU A 840 -4.05 10.16 -2.67
CA GLU A 840 -5.02 10.67 -3.62
C GLU A 840 -5.38 9.52 -4.57
N VAL A 841 -6.65 9.13 -4.54
CA VAL A 841 -7.19 8.02 -5.33
C VAL A 841 -8.12 8.58 -6.39
N THR A 842 -7.89 8.23 -7.64
CA THR A 842 -8.67 8.72 -8.78
C THR A 842 -9.55 7.61 -9.36
N TYR A 843 -10.85 7.85 -9.42
CA TYR A 843 -11.84 6.91 -9.97
C TYR A 843 -12.00 7.13 -11.48
N LYS A 844 -12.18 6.05 -12.25
CA LYS A 844 -12.50 6.13 -13.68
C LYS A 844 -13.90 6.69 -13.88
N ALA A 845 -14.11 7.46 -14.95
CA ALA A 845 -15.46 7.86 -15.34
C ALA A 845 -16.30 6.62 -15.70
N THR A 846 -17.50 6.52 -15.13
CA THR A 846 -18.47 5.46 -15.42
C THR A 846 -19.82 6.07 -15.77
N LYS A 847 -20.83 5.24 -16.07
CA LYS A 847 -22.20 5.72 -16.32
C LYS A 847 -22.84 6.42 -15.11
N TRP A 848 -22.38 6.10 -13.90
CA TRP A 848 -22.97 6.59 -12.65
C TRP A 848 -22.27 7.83 -12.08
N TYR A 849 -21.01 8.06 -12.43
CA TYR A 849 -20.24 9.21 -11.93
C TYR A 849 -19.10 9.60 -12.88
N ASN A 850 -18.78 10.89 -12.88
CA ASN A 850 -17.65 11.45 -13.62
C ASN A 850 -16.31 11.10 -12.95
N GLN A 851 -15.19 11.33 -13.62
CA GLN A 851 -13.87 11.13 -13.03
C GLN A 851 -13.71 12.02 -11.77
N THR A 852 -13.56 11.41 -10.60
CA THR A 852 -13.40 12.10 -9.31
C THR A 852 -12.12 11.67 -8.61
N THR A 853 -11.58 12.57 -7.79
CA THR A 853 -10.39 12.36 -6.97
C THR A 853 -10.76 12.48 -5.50
N VAL A 854 -10.36 11.50 -4.70
CA VAL A 854 -10.65 11.47 -3.25
C VAL A 854 -9.32 11.35 -2.49
N GLU A 855 -9.17 12.18 -1.47
CA GLU A 855 -8.01 12.14 -0.57
C GLU A 855 -8.34 11.25 0.64
N LEU A 856 -7.45 10.31 0.94
CA LEU A 856 -7.58 9.31 2.00
C LEU A 856 -6.29 9.27 2.82
N MET A 857 -6.38 9.09 4.14
CA MET A 857 -5.21 8.87 4.97
C MET A 857 -4.92 7.37 5.04
N ALA A 858 -3.79 6.90 4.52
CA ALA A 858 -3.36 5.52 4.69
C ALA A 858 -2.68 5.32 6.06
N PRO A 859 -2.77 4.14 6.69
CA PRO A 859 -3.25 2.86 6.17
C PRO A 859 -4.77 2.80 5.94
N THR A 860 -5.21 2.50 4.71
CA THR A 860 -6.63 2.43 4.33
C THR A 860 -6.91 1.32 3.33
N LEU A 861 -8.16 0.84 3.35
CA LEU A 861 -8.68 -0.08 2.34
C LEU A 861 -8.94 0.68 1.05
N LEU A 862 -8.34 0.21 -0.05
CA LEU A 862 -8.63 0.73 -1.37
C LEU A 862 -9.98 0.21 -1.86
N PRO A 863 -10.70 0.98 -2.69
CA PRO A 863 -11.87 0.46 -3.43
C PRO A 863 -11.42 -0.56 -4.49
N GLU A 864 -12.37 -1.15 -5.21
CA GLU A 864 -12.05 -2.16 -6.23
C GLU A 864 -11.11 -1.63 -7.32
N LEU A 865 -10.06 -2.41 -7.59
CA LEU A 865 -8.95 -2.03 -8.47
C LEU A 865 -9.38 -1.71 -9.91
N HIS A 866 -10.45 -2.34 -10.42
CA HIS A 866 -10.90 -2.12 -11.79
C HIS A 866 -11.60 -0.76 -11.98
N LEU A 867 -12.20 -0.21 -10.92
CA LEU A 867 -12.83 1.11 -10.91
C LEU A 867 -11.81 2.26 -10.80
N LEU A 868 -10.60 1.96 -10.35
CA LEU A 868 -9.54 2.95 -10.13
C LEU A 868 -8.72 3.24 -11.38
N LYS A 869 -8.36 4.51 -11.57
CA LYS A 869 -7.50 5.01 -12.65
C LYS A 869 -6.04 5.13 -12.20
N GLN A 870 -5.81 5.79 -11.06
CA GLN A 870 -4.48 6.07 -10.52
C GLN A 870 -4.55 6.21 -9.00
N VAL A 871 -3.50 5.75 -8.31
CA VAL A 871 -3.27 5.97 -6.88
C VAL A 871 -1.98 6.77 -6.73
N LYS A 872 -2.04 7.91 -6.04
CA LYS A 872 -0.90 8.81 -5.82
C LYS A 872 -0.66 9.00 -4.33
N VAL A 873 0.58 8.87 -3.88
CA VAL A 873 0.98 9.36 -2.55
C VAL A 873 1.16 10.87 -2.68
N LYS A 874 0.36 11.62 -1.92
CA LYS A 874 0.31 13.08 -1.95
C LYS A 874 0.72 13.61 -0.59
N GLY A 875 1.06 14.89 -0.55
CA GLY A 875 1.25 15.64 0.69
C GLY A 875 2.68 16.12 0.85
N PRO A 876 2.87 17.19 1.62
CA PRO A 876 4.18 17.83 1.75
C PRO A 876 5.19 16.94 2.49
N ARG A 877 4.74 15.95 3.28
CA ARG A 877 5.58 15.21 4.22
C ARG A 877 6.30 14.02 3.63
N TYR A 878 5.73 13.40 2.62
CA TYR A 878 6.34 12.25 1.95
C TYR A 878 6.63 12.62 0.52
N TRP A 879 7.61 11.95 -0.07
CA TRP A 879 7.88 12.12 -1.50
C TRP A 879 6.72 11.57 -2.32
N GLU A 880 6.35 12.30 -3.38
CA GLU A 880 5.24 11.88 -4.22
C GLU A 880 5.61 10.62 -5.02
N LEU A 881 4.63 9.74 -5.15
CA LEU A 881 4.71 8.50 -5.93
C LEU A 881 3.39 8.32 -6.67
N THR A 882 3.45 7.98 -7.95
CA THR A 882 2.26 7.73 -8.77
C THR A 882 2.24 6.30 -9.27
N LEU A 883 1.10 5.63 -9.10
CA LEU A 883 0.84 4.28 -9.60
C LEU A 883 -0.33 4.33 -10.58
N ASP A 884 -0.02 4.20 -11.87
CA ASP A 884 -0.99 4.27 -12.96
C ASP A 884 -1.60 2.89 -13.23
N LEU A 885 -2.83 2.68 -12.75
CA LEU A 885 -3.50 1.38 -12.82
C LEU A 885 -3.96 0.99 -14.23
N SER A 886 -3.89 1.89 -15.20
CA SER A 886 -4.11 1.57 -16.61
C SER A 886 -3.03 0.66 -17.20
N LYS A 887 -1.80 0.74 -16.68
CA LYS A 887 -0.65 -0.07 -17.13
C LYS A 887 -0.21 -1.08 -16.07
N GLU A 888 -0.34 -0.73 -14.79
CA GLU A 888 0.32 -1.43 -13.67
C GLU A 888 -0.66 -2.14 -12.72
N THR A 889 -1.86 -2.51 -13.17
CA THR A 889 -2.86 -3.15 -12.30
C THR A 889 -2.34 -4.45 -11.67
N GLN A 890 -1.55 -5.22 -12.41
CA GLN A 890 -0.93 -6.45 -11.91
C GLN A 890 0.15 -6.17 -10.86
N HIS A 891 0.89 -5.07 -11.01
CA HIS A 891 1.91 -4.66 -10.06
C HIS A 891 1.27 -4.29 -8.71
N LEU A 892 0.23 -3.44 -8.69
CA LEU A 892 -0.47 -3.11 -7.44
C LEU A 892 -1.12 -4.35 -6.80
N LYS A 893 -1.72 -5.25 -7.60
CA LYS A 893 -2.23 -6.52 -7.08
C LYS A 893 -1.13 -7.34 -6.40
N SER A 894 0.07 -7.38 -6.98
CA SER A 894 1.20 -8.10 -6.39
C SER A 894 1.66 -7.50 -5.06
N ILE A 895 1.60 -6.16 -4.93
CA ILE A 895 1.89 -5.44 -3.67
C ILE A 895 0.85 -5.82 -2.62
N LEU A 896 -0.44 -5.73 -2.96
CA LEU A 896 -1.55 -6.03 -2.05
C LEU A 896 -1.52 -7.48 -1.53
N ILE A 897 -1.20 -8.45 -2.38
CA ILE A 897 -1.07 -9.87 -1.99
C ILE A 897 0.11 -10.06 -1.00
N ARG A 898 1.21 -9.33 -1.17
CA ARG A 898 2.41 -9.39 -0.32
C ARG A 898 2.37 -8.33 0.78
N ASP A 899 1.42 -8.47 1.69
CA ASP A 899 1.25 -7.58 2.84
C ASP A 899 0.75 -6.15 2.53
N GLY A 900 0.57 -5.76 1.27
CA GLY A 900 0.02 -4.44 0.91
C GLY A 900 0.93 -3.28 1.29
N VAL A 901 2.24 -3.54 1.32
CA VAL A 901 3.24 -2.58 1.81
C VAL A 901 3.65 -1.64 0.70
N LEU A 902 3.46 -0.35 0.93
CA LEU A 902 3.96 0.70 0.06
C LEU A 902 5.11 1.42 0.75
N TYR A 903 6.31 1.31 0.22
CA TYR A 903 7.44 2.06 0.76
C TYR A 903 7.30 3.53 0.40
N VAL A 904 7.31 4.40 1.42
CA VAL A 904 7.26 5.85 1.27
C VAL A 904 8.47 6.46 1.99
N LYS A 905 9.06 7.50 1.40
CA LYS A 905 10.17 8.21 2.02
C LYS A 905 9.72 9.52 2.61
N LEU A 906 10.00 9.75 3.89
CA LEU A 906 9.74 11.02 4.57
C LEU A 906 10.62 12.12 3.94
N ARG A 907 10.05 13.30 3.72
CA ARG A 907 10.80 14.49 3.31
C ARG A 907 11.59 15.02 4.50
N ALA A 908 12.85 15.36 4.26
CA ALA A 908 13.67 16.01 5.27
C ALA A 908 13.03 17.36 5.66
N GLY A 909 12.99 17.67 6.95
CA GLY A 909 12.38 18.91 7.47
C GLY A 909 10.92 18.83 7.88
N GLN A 910 10.28 17.66 7.74
CA GLN A 910 8.90 17.46 8.21
C GLN A 910 8.80 16.24 9.12
N LEU A 911 7.90 16.32 10.11
CA LEU A 911 7.64 15.22 11.03
C LEU A 911 6.61 14.22 10.46
N PRO A 912 6.70 12.93 10.83
CA PRO A 912 5.64 11.97 10.55
C PRO A 912 4.28 12.42 11.11
N TYR A 913 3.19 12.03 10.44
CA TYR A 913 1.82 12.33 10.90
C TYR A 913 1.49 11.75 12.28
N LYS A 914 2.20 10.71 12.73
CA LYS A 914 2.03 10.15 14.08
C LYS A 914 2.40 11.16 15.18
N ASP A 915 3.47 11.93 14.95
CA ASP A 915 4.03 12.85 15.94
C ASP A 915 3.45 14.26 15.83
N ASP A 916 3.00 14.62 14.62
CA ASP A 916 2.30 15.87 14.33
C ASP A 916 1.12 15.65 13.37
N PRO A 917 -0.07 15.23 13.81
CA PRO A 917 -1.17 14.87 12.89
C PRO A 917 -1.70 16.05 12.08
N GLN A 918 -1.70 17.26 12.66
CA GLN A 918 -2.26 18.46 12.02
C GLN A 918 -1.21 19.35 11.37
N GLY A 919 0.09 19.05 11.57
CA GLY A 919 1.18 19.87 11.04
C GLY A 919 1.41 21.15 11.83
N TRP A 920 0.75 21.31 12.98
CA TRP A 920 0.80 22.53 13.77
C TRP A 920 2.15 22.72 14.43
N LYS A 921 2.85 21.65 14.81
CA LYS A 921 4.20 21.79 15.39
C LYS A 921 5.16 22.30 14.32
N SER A 922 5.13 21.71 13.13
CA SER A 922 5.95 22.16 12.01
C SER A 922 5.56 23.55 11.48
N LEU A 923 4.26 23.89 11.46
CA LEU A 923 3.75 25.21 11.05
C LEU A 923 4.06 26.30 12.08
N LEU A 924 3.92 26.04 13.38
CA LEU A 924 4.27 26.98 14.43
C LEU A 924 5.77 27.26 14.44
N ALA A 925 6.59 26.22 14.23
CA ALA A 925 8.02 26.36 14.18
C ALA A 925 8.49 27.13 12.92
N THR A 926 7.87 26.90 11.75
CA THR A 926 8.15 27.70 10.54
C THR A 926 7.66 29.14 10.66
N THR A 927 6.46 29.39 11.17
CA THR A 927 5.91 30.76 11.30
C THR A 927 6.59 31.60 12.38
N ALA A 928 7.02 30.99 13.49
CA ALA A 928 7.83 31.67 14.51
C ALA A 928 9.20 32.10 13.96
N ASN A 929 9.78 31.30 13.07
CA ASN A 929 11.11 31.56 12.50
C ASN A 929 11.05 32.52 11.30
N HIS A 930 10.01 32.48 10.46
CA HIS A 930 9.84 33.44 9.35
C HIS A 930 9.62 34.88 9.81
N ARG A 931 9.08 35.09 11.03
CA ARG A 931 8.91 36.44 11.61
C ARG A 931 10.23 37.05 12.08
N ASN A 932 11.24 36.23 12.33
CA ASN A 932 12.60 36.67 12.65
C ASN A 932 13.49 36.39 11.44
N SER A 933 13.39 37.23 10.40
CA SER A 933 14.29 37.18 9.25
C SER A 933 15.73 37.44 9.69
N GLY A 934 16.46 36.38 10.00
CA GLY A 934 17.87 36.43 10.36
C GLY A 934 18.41 35.08 10.83
N VAL A 935 19.70 34.87 10.53
CA VAL A 935 20.63 33.81 11.00
C VAL A 935 20.62 33.62 12.54
N THR A 936 19.91 34.45 13.30
CA THR A 936 20.01 34.59 14.76
C THR A 936 18.83 34.01 15.56
N ALA A 937 17.81 33.42 14.92
CA ALA A 937 16.54 33.09 15.61
C ALA A 937 16.22 31.61 15.80
N PHE A 938 17.02 30.68 15.28
CA PHE A 938 16.76 29.25 15.45
C PHE A 938 17.30 28.72 16.78
N ARG A 939 16.40 28.31 17.68
CA ARG A 939 16.78 27.62 18.92
C ARG A 939 17.09 26.14 18.64
N PRO A 940 18.28 25.63 18.99
CA PRO A 940 18.68 24.24 18.76
C PRO A 940 17.70 23.20 19.35
N GLU A 941 17.03 23.50 20.46
CA GLU A 941 16.07 22.58 21.07
C GLU A 941 14.83 22.35 20.17
N ALA A 942 14.51 23.31 19.30
CA ALA A 942 13.35 23.24 18.41
C ALA A 942 13.56 22.30 17.21
N ILE A 943 14.77 21.80 16.95
CA ILE A 943 15.03 20.91 15.79
C ILE A 943 14.18 19.63 15.81
N SER A 944 13.89 19.13 17.00
CA SER A 944 13.04 17.95 17.23
C SER A 944 11.59 18.16 16.76
N THR A 945 11.18 19.42 16.55
CA THR A 945 9.86 19.78 15.99
C THR A 945 9.83 19.81 14.45
N PHE A 946 11.00 19.74 13.80
CA PHE A 946 11.15 19.75 12.36
C PHE A 946 11.52 18.37 11.80
N THR A 947 12.43 17.66 12.47
CA THR A 947 12.94 16.37 11.97
C THR A 947 13.04 15.34 13.07
N SER A 948 12.74 14.08 12.69
CA SER A 948 12.95 12.90 13.52
C SER A 948 14.24 12.14 13.13
N GLU A 949 15.08 12.72 12.27
CA GLU A 949 16.29 12.06 11.78
C GLU A 949 17.39 12.05 12.86
N PRO A 950 17.89 10.87 13.29
CA PRO A 950 18.84 10.78 14.40
C PRO A 950 20.15 11.54 14.16
N ALA A 951 20.63 11.59 12.91
CA ALA A 951 21.88 12.26 12.55
C ALA A 951 21.80 13.77 12.75
N LEU A 952 20.71 14.40 12.29
CA LEU A 952 20.49 15.85 12.41
C LEU A 952 20.18 16.28 13.85
N ILE A 953 19.40 15.47 14.57
CA ILE A 953 19.14 15.70 16.00
C ILE A 953 20.47 15.64 16.76
N SER A 954 21.25 14.58 16.54
CA SER A 954 22.58 14.42 17.17
C SER A 954 23.50 15.59 16.82
N PHE A 955 23.50 16.07 15.57
CA PHE A 955 24.26 17.25 15.18
C PHE A 955 23.85 18.49 16.00
N ALA A 956 22.55 18.74 16.15
CA ALA A 956 22.06 19.85 16.98
C ALA A 956 22.49 19.70 18.46
N GLU A 957 22.44 18.48 19.00
CA GLU A 957 22.81 18.22 20.39
C GLU A 957 24.30 18.42 20.66
N PHE A 958 25.16 17.95 19.77
CA PHE A 958 26.61 17.99 19.96
C PHE A 958 27.25 19.30 19.48
N PHE A 959 26.72 19.95 18.44
CA PHE A 959 27.35 21.12 17.80
C PHE A 959 26.58 22.43 17.96
N CYS A 960 25.28 22.40 18.24
CA CYS A 960 24.47 23.64 18.32
C CYS A 960 24.06 24.02 19.76
N LYS A 961 23.93 23.07 20.69
CA LYS A 961 23.56 23.37 22.09
C LYS A 961 24.73 24.03 22.84
N THR A 962 24.44 25.11 23.58
CA THR A 962 25.41 25.80 24.43
C THR A 962 25.63 25.01 25.72
N SER A 963 26.87 24.63 26.01
CA SER A 963 27.28 24.18 27.36
C SER A 963 27.79 25.38 28.16
N GLU A 964 27.64 25.35 29.49
CA GLU A 964 27.82 26.50 30.41
C GLU A 964 29.23 27.14 30.44
N GLY A 965 30.18 26.74 29.57
CA GLY A 965 31.57 27.21 29.58
C GLY A 965 32.05 28.04 28.37
N LEU A 966 31.25 28.28 27.33
CA LEU A 966 31.75 28.70 25.99
C LEU A 966 31.28 30.08 25.48
N LYS A 967 31.27 31.12 26.35
CA LYS A 967 30.81 32.48 25.99
C LYS A 967 31.59 33.17 24.87
N SER A 968 32.81 32.73 24.55
CA SER A 968 33.65 33.31 23.48
C SER A 968 33.38 32.75 22.08
N ARG A 969 32.50 31.75 21.93
CA ARG A 969 32.18 31.08 20.65
C ARG A 969 30.69 31.03 20.33
N GLU A 970 29.87 31.86 20.98
CA GLU A 970 28.42 31.90 20.77
C GLU A 970 28.07 32.19 19.30
N ASP A 971 28.80 33.08 18.62
CA ASP A 971 28.57 33.43 17.21
C ASP A 971 28.72 32.23 16.25
N SER A 972 29.71 31.35 16.49
CA SER A 972 29.91 30.13 15.67
C SER A 972 28.81 29.10 15.91
N LEU A 973 28.31 28.98 17.15
CA LEU A 973 27.23 28.06 17.49
C LEU A 973 25.90 28.50 16.85
N VAL A 974 25.62 29.82 16.85
CA VAL A 974 24.46 30.41 16.17
C VAL A 974 24.55 30.21 14.66
N LEU A 975 25.76 30.31 14.09
CA LEU A 975 25.96 30.07 12.66
C LEU A 975 25.71 28.59 12.30
N PHE A 976 26.18 27.63 13.10
CA PHE A 976 25.87 26.21 12.89
C PHE A 976 24.39 25.89 13.03
N SER A 977 23.69 26.53 13.97
CA SER A 977 22.25 26.34 14.13
C SER A 977 21.47 26.91 12.93
N ALA A 978 21.92 28.03 12.35
CA ALA A 978 21.35 28.60 11.14
C ALA A 978 21.59 27.73 9.89
N MET A 979 22.81 27.20 9.71
CA MET A 979 23.11 26.26 8.62
C MET A 979 22.27 25.01 8.69
N LEU A 980 22.12 24.45 9.91
CA LEU A 980 21.29 23.28 10.13
C LEU A 980 19.84 23.57 9.77
N TYR A 981 19.29 24.69 10.23
CA TYR A 981 17.92 25.10 9.91
C TYR A 981 17.71 25.27 8.40
N GLU A 982 18.67 25.86 7.70
CA GLU A 982 18.61 26.03 6.25
C GLU A 982 18.64 24.69 5.51
N CYS A 983 19.54 23.78 5.88
CA CYS A 983 19.65 22.46 5.24
C CYS A 983 18.38 21.61 5.46
N VAL A 984 17.76 21.76 6.63
CA VAL A 984 16.53 21.07 7.00
C VAL A 984 15.32 21.62 6.27
N THR A 985 15.20 22.94 6.14
CA THR A 985 14.07 23.58 5.45
C THR A 985 14.09 23.37 3.94
N GLN A 986 15.28 23.28 3.33
CA GLN A 986 15.44 23.00 1.89
C GLN A 986 15.43 21.51 1.52
N GLU A 987 15.17 20.64 2.48
CA GLU A 987 15.16 19.19 2.29
C GLU A 987 16.52 18.61 1.80
N CYS A 988 17.64 19.28 2.12
CA CYS A 988 18.98 18.92 1.62
C CYS A 988 20.02 18.71 2.75
N PRO A 989 19.86 17.69 3.60
CA PRO A 989 20.81 17.42 4.69
C PRO A 989 22.24 17.13 4.20
N GLU A 990 22.39 16.60 3.00
CA GLU A 990 23.69 16.33 2.36
C GLU A 990 24.52 17.59 2.08
N MET A 991 23.91 18.78 2.09
CA MET A 991 24.62 20.04 1.91
C MET A 991 25.31 20.51 3.19
N LEU A 992 24.95 19.99 4.37
CA LEU A 992 25.50 20.43 5.65
C LEU A 992 27.05 20.40 5.69
N PRO A 993 27.74 19.35 5.18
CA PRO A 993 29.20 19.36 5.08
C PRO A 993 29.74 20.47 4.16
N THR A 994 29.01 20.82 3.10
CA THR A 994 29.39 21.90 2.17
C THR A 994 29.28 23.27 2.85
N TYR A 995 28.21 23.53 3.61
CA TYR A 995 28.05 24.77 4.38
C TYR A 995 29.17 24.92 5.42
N ILE A 996 29.49 23.84 6.15
CA ILE A 996 30.57 23.82 7.13
C ILE A 996 31.93 24.02 6.45
N ALA A 997 32.19 23.37 5.32
CA ALA A 997 33.45 23.54 4.58
C ALA A 997 33.63 24.98 4.05
N ILE A 998 32.54 25.62 3.61
CA ILE A 998 32.53 27.04 3.22
C ILE A 998 32.89 27.92 4.42
N GLU A 999 32.25 27.72 5.58
CA GLU A 999 32.52 28.51 6.77
C GLU A 999 33.95 28.32 7.27
N GLN A 1000 34.46 27.07 7.32
CA GLN A 1000 35.83 26.79 7.71
C GLN A 1000 36.85 27.47 6.78
N ALA A 1001 36.58 27.46 5.47
CA ALA A 1001 37.44 28.13 4.50
C ALA A 1001 37.43 29.66 4.68
N VAL A 1002 36.28 30.26 4.95
CA VAL A 1002 36.14 31.71 5.22
C VAL A 1002 36.72 32.09 6.58
N GLY A 1003 36.52 31.27 7.61
CA GLY A 1003 37.06 31.44 8.95
C GLY A 1003 38.59 31.39 8.96
N ALA A 1004 39.17 30.39 8.30
CA ALA A 1004 40.62 30.29 8.12
C ALA A 1004 41.19 31.51 7.36
N LEU A 1005 40.47 32.04 6.38
CA LEU A 1005 40.87 33.27 5.67
C LEU A 1005 40.87 34.49 6.58
N ARG A 1006 39.86 34.64 7.43
CA ARG A 1006 39.75 35.78 8.36
C ARG A 1006 40.80 35.74 9.46
N GLN A 1007 41.16 34.55 9.93
CA GLN A 1007 42.17 34.35 10.97
C GLN A 1007 43.61 34.40 10.42
N GLY A 1008 43.79 34.31 9.09
CA GLY A 1008 45.10 34.27 8.44
C GLY A 1008 45.77 32.88 8.49
N ASP A 1009 45.02 31.84 8.86
CA ASP A 1009 45.50 30.47 9.11
C ASP A 1009 45.46 29.56 7.87
N LEU A 1010 45.23 30.12 6.67
CA LEU A 1010 45.28 29.34 5.43
C LEU A 1010 46.69 28.79 5.20
N GLN A 1011 46.79 27.46 5.10
CA GLN A 1011 48.02 26.78 4.69
C GLN A 1011 48.05 26.42 3.20
N GLN A 1012 46.88 26.28 2.57
CA GLN A 1012 46.68 25.86 1.18
C GLN A 1012 45.52 26.65 0.54
N THR A 1013 45.55 26.86 -0.78
CA THR A 1013 44.53 27.63 -1.49
C THR A 1013 43.37 26.76 -2.04
N PHE A 1014 43.46 25.45 -1.88
CA PHE A 1014 42.44 24.51 -2.36
C PHE A 1014 41.00 24.85 -1.91
N PRO A 1015 40.72 25.23 -0.64
CA PRO A 1015 39.37 25.62 -0.24
C PRO A 1015 38.86 26.89 -0.97
N LEU A 1016 39.76 27.81 -1.32
CA LEU A 1016 39.43 29.03 -2.07
C LEU A 1016 39.08 28.73 -3.53
N TRP A 1017 39.71 27.73 -4.15
CA TRP A 1017 39.30 27.22 -5.47
C TRP A 1017 37.86 26.72 -5.46
N GLN A 1018 37.48 25.98 -4.41
CA GLN A 1018 36.11 25.47 -4.28
C GLN A 1018 35.11 26.60 -4.08
N LEU A 1019 35.41 27.56 -3.18
CA LEU A 1019 34.59 28.75 -2.98
C LEU A 1019 34.39 29.56 -4.27
N ARG A 1020 35.46 29.72 -5.06
CA ARG A 1020 35.39 30.39 -6.35
C ARG A 1020 34.41 29.69 -7.30
N LEU A 1021 34.50 28.37 -7.44
CA LEU A 1021 33.58 27.61 -8.31
C LEU A 1021 32.11 27.74 -7.86
N VAL A 1022 31.86 27.74 -6.55
CA VAL A 1022 30.51 27.97 -5.99
C VAL A 1022 29.99 29.37 -6.36
N VAL A 1023 30.81 30.41 -6.18
CA VAL A 1023 30.44 31.79 -6.50
C VAL A 1023 30.24 31.99 -8.00
N GLU A 1024 31.09 31.38 -8.84
CA GLU A 1024 30.96 31.46 -10.30
C GLU A 1024 29.71 30.74 -10.82
N LEU A 1025 29.37 29.57 -10.25
CA LEU A 1025 28.10 28.90 -10.54
C LEU A 1025 26.92 29.80 -10.15
N TRP A 1026 26.94 30.38 -8.95
CA TRP A 1026 25.90 31.30 -8.50
C TRP A 1026 25.75 32.51 -9.43
N ASP A 1027 26.85 33.20 -9.71
CA ASP A 1027 26.85 34.38 -10.59
C ASP A 1027 26.35 34.00 -12.00
N SER A 1028 26.71 32.82 -12.52
CA SER A 1028 26.23 32.31 -13.83
C SER A 1028 24.71 32.07 -13.88
N ARG A 1029 24.11 31.65 -12.76
CA ARG A 1029 22.66 31.40 -12.64
C ARG A 1029 21.89 32.71 -12.48
N MET A 1030 22.40 33.63 -11.68
CA MET A 1030 21.79 34.95 -11.47
C MET A 1030 21.72 35.79 -12.76
N LEU A 1031 22.71 35.64 -13.66
CA LEU A 1031 22.73 36.27 -14.98
C LEU A 1031 21.63 35.76 -15.94
N ARG A 1032 21.00 34.61 -15.67
CA ARG A 1032 19.96 34.01 -16.54
C ARG A 1032 18.52 34.48 -16.21
N GLY A 1033 18.34 35.34 -15.20
CA GLY A 1033 17.08 36.04 -14.91
C GLY A 1033 16.48 35.77 -13.51
N PRO A 1034 15.55 36.61 -13.03
CA PRO A 1034 15.03 36.57 -11.66
C PRO A 1034 14.08 35.40 -11.34
N ALA A 1035 13.52 34.73 -12.35
CA ALA A 1035 12.68 33.54 -12.16
C ALA A 1035 13.45 32.31 -11.64
N ASN A 1036 14.77 32.27 -11.83
CA ASN A 1036 15.63 31.15 -11.44
C ASN A 1036 16.28 31.33 -10.05
N LYS A 1037 15.85 32.34 -9.27
CA LYS A 1037 16.34 32.54 -7.88
C LYS A 1037 15.94 31.39 -6.94
N HIS A 1038 14.88 30.66 -7.29
CA HIS A 1038 14.42 29.48 -6.55
C HIS A 1038 15.08 28.17 -7.01
N ASP A 1039 15.92 28.20 -8.06
CA ASP A 1039 16.50 26.99 -8.69
C ASP A 1039 17.86 26.58 -8.12
N THR A 1040 18.39 27.31 -7.13
CA THR A 1040 19.75 27.12 -6.60
C THR A 1040 19.74 26.53 -5.19
N LEU A 1041 20.43 25.40 -5.01
CA LEU A 1041 20.61 24.64 -3.75
C LEU A 1041 21.20 25.41 -2.55
N LEU A 1042 21.82 26.55 -2.79
CA LEU A 1042 22.32 27.45 -1.75
C LEU A 1042 21.43 28.68 -1.77
N THR A 1043 20.76 29.05 -0.67
CA THR A 1043 19.88 30.23 -0.70
C THR A 1043 20.64 31.53 -0.88
N SER A 1044 19.90 32.58 -1.24
CA SER A 1044 20.43 33.92 -1.49
C SER A 1044 20.95 34.66 -0.25
N GLU A 1045 20.86 34.12 0.98
CA GLU A 1045 21.33 34.85 2.17
C GLU A 1045 22.70 34.36 2.67
N PHE A 1046 22.92 33.04 2.81
CA PHE A 1046 24.20 32.51 3.31
C PHE A 1046 25.38 32.79 2.39
N LEU A 1047 25.25 32.45 1.10
CA LEU A 1047 26.36 32.55 0.15
C LEU A 1047 26.82 34.00 -0.05
N PRO A 1048 25.93 35.02 -0.15
CA PRO A 1048 26.37 36.41 -0.22
C PRO A 1048 27.05 36.93 1.05
N VAL A 1049 26.64 36.48 2.24
CA VAL A 1049 27.33 36.81 3.51
C VAL A 1049 28.75 36.26 3.48
N MET A 1050 28.93 35.00 3.08
CA MET A 1050 30.25 34.36 2.96
C MET A 1050 31.11 35.02 1.87
N LYS A 1051 30.53 35.30 0.71
CA LYS A 1051 31.19 36.04 -0.39
C LYS A 1051 31.67 37.42 0.07
N ASN A 1052 30.82 38.17 0.79
CA ASN A 1052 31.17 39.48 1.32
C ASN A 1052 32.27 39.38 2.40
N ALA A 1053 32.22 38.37 3.27
CA ALA A 1053 33.26 38.16 4.27
C ALA A 1053 34.64 37.88 3.63
N VAL A 1054 34.68 37.08 2.55
CA VAL A 1054 35.89 36.85 1.75
C VAL A 1054 36.36 38.13 1.06
N ASP A 1055 35.44 38.86 0.42
CA ASP A 1055 35.75 40.11 -0.27
C ASP A 1055 36.35 41.13 0.70
N VAL A 1056 35.76 41.32 1.88
CA VAL A 1056 36.26 42.25 2.91
C VAL A 1056 37.64 41.82 3.44
N ALA A 1057 37.86 40.53 3.69
CA ALA A 1057 39.15 40.03 4.16
C ALA A 1057 40.26 40.27 3.12
N LEU A 1058 39.99 39.95 1.85
CA LEU A 1058 40.93 40.17 0.75
C LEU A 1058 41.15 41.65 0.45
N ASP A 1059 40.10 42.48 0.52
CA ASP A 1059 40.19 43.93 0.27
C ASP A 1059 40.95 44.64 1.41
N ASN A 1060 40.83 44.18 2.66
CA ASN A 1060 41.66 44.66 3.77
C ASN A 1060 43.12 44.27 3.59
N TRP A 1061 43.40 43.01 3.25
CA TRP A 1061 44.77 42.58 2.93
C TRP A 1061 45.37 43.39 1.77
N LEU A 1062 44.57 43.68 0.73
CA LEU A 1062 45.00 44.45 -0.44
C LEU A 1062 45.38 45.90 -0.10
N LYS A 1063 44.66 46.55 0.83
CA LYS A 1063 45.01 47.90 1.31
C LYS A 1063 46.41 47.94 1.91
N ASP A 1064 46.74 46.92 2.71
CA ASP A 1064 48.00 46.86 3.44
C ASP A 1064 49.17 46.38 2.55
N HIS A 1065 48.89 45.61 1.48
CA HIS A 1065 49.92 44.93 0.67
C HIS A 1065 49.85 45.22 -0.85
N SER A 1066 49.27 46.35 -1.26
CA SER A 1066 49.10 46.71 -2.69
C SER A 1066 50.40 46.76 -3.51
N SER A 1067 51.54 47.03 -2.88
CA SER A 1067 52.87 47.01 -3.52
C SER A 1067 53.29 45.58 -3.92
N VAL A 1068 52.96 44.58 -3.11
CA VAL A 1068 53.31 43.17 -3.33
C VAL A 1068 52.61 42.60 -4.56
N LEU A 1069 51.31 42.89 -4.70
CA LEU A 1069 50.54 42.48 -5.89
C LEU A 1069 51.07 43.15 -7.16
N ARG A 1070 51.48 44.43 -7.07
CA ARG A 1070 52.05 45.17 -8.21
C ARG A 1070 53.37 44.55 -8.68
N SER A 1071 54.25 44.18 -7.75
CA SER A 1071 55.51 43.51 -8.08
C SER A 1071 55.28 42.13 -8.68
N TYR A 1072 54.29 41.37 -8.21
CA TYR A 1072 53.89 40.10 -8.83
C TYR A 1072 53.38 40.28 -10.27
N MET A 1073 52.48 41.25 -10.53
CA MET A 1073 51.96 41.49 -11.89
C MET A 1073 53.01 42.01 -12.88
N ARG A 1074 54.12 42.59 -12.38
CA ARG A 1074 55.27 43.04 -13.17
C ARG A 1074 56.39 42.00 -13.28
N SER A 1075 56.21 40.81 -12.69
CA SER A 1075 57.22 39.75 -12.63
C SER A 1075 58.52 40.18 -11.95
N GLU A 1076 58.44 41.05 -10.93
CA GLU A 1076 59.57 41.49 -10.10
C GLU A 1076 59.86 40.47 -8.97
N VAL A 1077 61.11 40.41 -8.48
CA VAL A 1077 61.53 39.46 -7.43
C VAL A 1077 60.82 39.76 -6.10
N LEU A 1078 59.94 38.85 -5.67
CA LEU A 1078 59.21 38.93 -4.40
C LEU A 1078 60.10 38.58 -3.20
N SER A 1079 60.02 39.34 -2.10
CA SER A 1079 60.68 39.05 -0.83
C SER A 1079 60.08 37.80 -0.13
N GLY A 1080 60.82 37.20 0.82
CA GLY A 1080 60.41 35.97 1.53
C GLY A 1080 59.06 36.08 2.25
N ASP A 1081 58.82 37.19 2.96
CA ASP A 1081 57.53 37.51 3.59
C ASP A 1081 56.42 37.85 2.58
N ALA A 1082 56.77 38.23 1.34
CA ALA A 1082 55.84 38.59 0.28
C ALA A 1082 55.32 37.37 -0.52
N ARG A 1083 55.90 36.17 -0.34
CA ARG A 1083 55.35 34.89 -0.82
C ARG A 1083 54.28 34.34 0.14
N ALA A 1084 53.45 35.22 0.66
CA ALA A 1084 52.43 34.89 1.63
C ALA A 1084 51.32 34.04 1.00
N VAL A 1085 50.82 33.05 1.76
CA VAL A 1085 49.67 32.21 1.37
C VAL A 1085 48.46 33.07 0.96
N MET A 1086 48.33 34.27 1.56
CA MET A 1086 47.30 35.25 1.23
C MET A 1086 47.41 35.83 -0.19
N LEU A 1087 48.61 36.04 -0.72
CA LEU A 1087 48.81 36.51 -2.11
C LEU A 1087 48.35 35.42 -3.10
N ALA A 1088 48.76 34.16 -2.88
CA ALA A 1088 48.31 33.04 -3.68
C ALA A 1088 46.78 32.86 -3.61
N GLY A 1089 46.19 32.99 -2.42
CA GLY A 1089 44.74 32.98 -2.22
C GLY A 1089 44.01 34.10 -2.96
N PHE A 1090 44.55 35.32 -2.94
CA PHE A 1090 44.02 36.46 -3.69
C PHE A 1090 44.02 36.20 -5.21
N LEU A 1091 45.12 35.67 -5.74
CA LEU A 1091 45.27 35.35 -7.17
C LEU A 1091 44.31 34.25 -7.63
N VAL A 1092 44.14 33.21 -6.80
CA VAL A 1092 43.22 32.08 -7.06
C VAL A 1092 41.77 32.54 -7.07
N TYR A 1093 41.33 33.26 -6.03
CA TYR A 1093 39.93 33.69 -5.88
C TYR A 1093 39.52 34.76 -6.91
N ARG A 1094 40.41 35.70 -7.23
CA ARG A 1094 40.14 36.81 -8.19
C ARG A 1094 40.45 36.46 -9.65
N SER A 1095 40.86 35.23 -9.95
CA SER A 1095 41.11 34.73 -11.32
C SER A 1095 42.18 35.50 -12.11
N ILE A 1096 43.24 35.98 -11.44
CA ILE A 1096 44.28 36.80 -12.10
C ILE A 1096 45.24 35.86 -12.87
N PRO A 1097 45.41 35.99 -14.21
CA PRO A 1097 46.28 35.10 -14.98
C PRO A 1097 47.77 35.31 -14.68
N CYS A 1098 48.62 34.36 -15.09
CA CYS A 1098 50.08 34.52 -15.07
C CYS A 1098 50.52 35.34 -16.29
N PHE A 1099 51.30 36.41 -16.10
CA PHE A 1099 51.74 37.28 -17.18
C PHE A 1099 53.18 36.95 -17.59
N LYS A 1100 53.38 36.26 -18.72
CA LYS A 1100 54.70 36.02 -19.32
C LYS A 1100 55.38 37.28 -19.87
N ASN A 1101 54.58 38.26 -20.32
CA ASN A 1101 55.04 39.54 -20.87
C ASN A 1101 54.10 40.66 -20.41
N PRO A 1102 54.38 41.36 -19.28
CA PRO A 1102 53.55 42.50 -18.85
C PRO A 1102 53.54 43.62 -19.90
N ASN A 1103 54.64 43.76 -20.66
CA ASN A 1103 54.87 44.84 -21.62
C ASN A 1103 53.94 44.81 -22.85
N THR A 1104 53.39 43.67 -23.25
CA THR A 1104 52.50 43.59 -24.43
C THR A 1104 51.01 43.78 -24.10
N HIS A 1105 50.60 43.58 -22.85
CA HIS A 1105 49.18 43.65 -22.46
C HIS A 1105 48.83 44.86 -21.58
N LEU A 1106 49.78 45.39 -20.79
CA LEU A 1106 49.53 46.44 -19.80
C LEU A 1106 50.22 47.79 -20.11
N GLU A 1107 51.21 47.87 -21.02
CA GLU A 1107 51.75 49.16 -21.45
C GLU A 1107 50.76 49.92 -22.35
N GLY A 1108 50.47 51.17 -21.98
CA GLY A 1108 49.59 52.10 -22.72
C GLY A 1108 48.17 52.26 -22.18
N CYS A 1109 47.77 51.58 -21.10
CA CYS A 1109 46.46 51.77 -20.48
C CYS A 1109 46.41 53.08 -19.67
N SER A 1110 45.92 54.17 -20.27
CA SER A 1110 45.75 55.47 -19.60
C SER A 1110 44.35 55.68 -19.00
N SER A 1111 43.37 54.82 -19.32
CA SER A 1111 41.99 54.98 -18.88
C SER A 1111 41.33 53.66 -18.46
N PHE A 1112 40.31 53.75 -17.60
CA PHE A 1112 39.49 52.59 -17.19
C PHE A 1112 38.76 51.93 -18.38
N ALA A 1113 38.36 52.72 -19.39
CA ALA A 1113 37.71 52.22 -20.60
C ALA A 1113 38.65 51.36 -21.46
N ASP A 1114 39.94 51.72 -21.56
CA ASP A 1114 40.95 50.93 -22.27
C ASP A 1114 41.20 49.59 -21.57
N LEU A 1115 41.30 49.60 -20.24
CA LEU A 1115 41.39 48.39 -19.42
C LEU A 1115 40.17 47.47 -19.62
N LEU A 1116 38.97 48.04 -19.66
CA LEU A 1116 37.72 47.30 -19.81
C LEU A 1116 37.58 46.69 -21.23
N SER A 1117 38.06 47.39 -22.28
CA SER A 1117 38.07 46.84 -23.65
C SER A 1117 39.03 45.64 -23.82
N ARG A 1118 40.23 45.73 -23.21
CA ARG A 1118 41.26 44.69 -23.25
C ARG A 1118 41.00 43.52 -22.30
N SER A 1119 40.12 43.73 -21.33
CA SER A 1119 39.78 42.74 -20.32
C SER A 1119 39.12 41.47 -20.83
N SER A 1120 38.37 41.57 -21.93
CA SER A 1120 37.76 40.43 -22.61
C SER A 1120 38.80 39.39 -23.04
N HIS A 1121 40.06 39.82 -23.23
CA HIS A 1121 41.19 38.97 -23.59
C HIS A 1121 42.00 38.48 -22.37
N LEU A 1122 41.78 39.08 -21.20
CA LEU A 1122 42.49 38.77 -19.94
C LEU A 1122 41.80 37.69 -19.10
N GLY A 1123 40.52 37.38 -19.36
CA GLY A 1123 39.77 36.35 -18.63
C GLY A 1123 39.50 36.68 -17.15
N ILE A 1124 39.64 37.97 -16.76
CA ILE A 1124 39.38 38.46 -15.40
C ILE A 1124 37.92 38.92 -15.30
N PRO A 1125 37.14 38.47 -14.28
CA PRO A 1125 35.78 38.94 -14.06
C PRO A 1125 35.70 40.46 -13.85
N LEU A 1126 34.65 41.09 -14.38
CA LEU A 1126 34.44 42.55 -14.29
C LEU A 1126 34.43 43.07 -12.84
N ARG A 1127 33.81 42.30 -11.93
CA ARG A 1127 33.76 42.56 -10.47
C ARG A 1127 35.16 42.72 -9.86
N ASP A 1128 36.10 41.90 -10.30
CA ASP A 1128 37.43 41.82 -9.71
C ASP A 1128 38.37 42.85 -10.36
N MET A 1129 38.13 43.21 -11.62
CA MET A 1129 38.86 44.30 -12.28
C MET A 1129 38.66 45.67 -11.63
N LEU A 1130 37.44 45.99 -11.17
CA LEU A 1130 37.15 47.27 -10.49
C LEU A 1130 38.07 47.51 -9.28
N ARG A 1131 38.48 46.44 -8.59
CA ARG A 1131 39.38 46.48 -7.44
C ARG A 1131 40.86 46.61 -7.83
N LEU A 1132 41.21 46.24 -9.06
CA LEU A 1132 42.58 46.31 -9.60
C LEU A 1132 42.89 47.66 -10.28
N VAL A 1133 41.87 48.44 -10.63
CA VAL A 1133 42.01 49.77 -11.27
C VAL A 1133 42.99 50.70 -10.54
N PRO A 1134 42.92 50.86 -9.19
CA PRO A 1134 43.82 51.77 -8.48
C PRO A 1134 45.29 51.32 -8.50
N ILE A 1135 45.54 50.02 -8.68
CA ILE A 1135 46.88 49.42 -8.63
C ILE A 1135 47.54 49.50 -10.00
N LEU A 1136 46.75 49.33 -11.06
CA LEU A 1136 47.19 49.31 -12.46
C LEU A 1136 47.39 50.71 -13.06
N LEU A 1137 46.60 51.71 -12.64
CA LEU A 1137 46.65 53.07 -13.19
C LEU A 1137 47.59 54.04 -12.43
N SER A 1138 48.17 53.64 -11.29
CA SER A 1138 48.91 54.55 -10.40
C SER A 1138 50.31 54.99 -10.89
N SER A 1139 50.64 54.86 -12.17
CA SER A 1139 51.90 55.40 -12.73
C SER A 1139 51.76 56.81 -13.32
N ALA A 1140 50.57 57.43 -13.29
CA ALA A 1140 50.38 58.80 -13.77
C ALA A 1140 49.71 59.70 -12.72
N SER A 1141 50.52 60.57 -12.11
CA SER A 1141 50.17 61.75 -11.31
C SER A 1141 49.65 61.54 -9.88
N GLY A 1142 50.07 62.46 -9.00
CA GLY A 1142 49.89 62.40 -7.55
C GLY A 1142 48.43 62.51 -7.08
N SER A 1143 48.24 62.11 -5.82
CA SER A 1143 47.05 62.27 -4.96
C SER A 1143 45.86 63.01 -5.58
N GLN A 1144 44.99 62.27 -6.27
CA GLN A 1144 43.58 62.63 -6.36
C GLN A 1144 42.75 61.47 -5.83
N SER A 1145 42.08 61.73 -4.71
CA SER A 1145 41.06 60.87 -4.12
C SER A 1145 39.87 60.75 -5.08
N LEU A 1146 39.85 59.70 -5.91
CA LEU A 1146 38.61 59.23 -6.52
C LEU A 1146 37.83 58.42 -5.47
N LEU A 1147 37.27 59.16 -4.49
CA LEU A 1147 36.17 58.70 -3.67
C LEU A 1147 34.92 58.65 -4.56
N TYR A 1148 34.72 57.54 -5.28
CA TYR A 1148 33.38 57.16 -5.71
C TYR A 1148 32.74 56.35 -4.58
N PRO A 1149 31.55 56.73 -4.08
CA PRO A 1149 30.88 55.94 -3.06
C PRO A 1149 30.43 54.61 -3.67
N LEU A 1150 31.11 53.53 -3.30
CA LEU A 1150 30.75 52.13 -3.56
C LEU A 1150 29.46 51.68 -2.82
N GLN A 1151 28.51 52.59 -2.61
CA GLN A 1151 27.24 52.33 -1.92
C GLN A 1151 26.04 52.14 -2.87
N ALA A 1152 26.23 52.19 -4.19
CA ALA A 1152 25.12 52.13 -5.14
C ALA A 1152 25.31 51.09 -6.25
N PHE A 1153 25.71 49.86 -5.91
CA PHE A 1153 25.53 48.69 -6.79
C PHE A 1153 25.31 47.40 -5.97
N SER A 1154 24.55 47.52 -4.89
CA SER A 1154 23.90 46.40 -4.22
C SER A 1154 22.40 46.46 -4.52
N SER A 1155 22.00 45.93 -5.67
CA SER A 1155 20.61 45.55 -5.99
C SER A 1155 20.61 44.38 -6.94
#